data_AF-A0A6F9AUY9-F1
#
_entry.id   AF-A0A6F9AUY9-F1
#
_cell.length_a   1.000
_cell.length_b   1.000
_cell.length_c   1.000
_cell.angle_alpha   90.00
_cell.angle_beta   90.00
_cell.angle_gamma   90.00
#
_symmetry.space_group_name_H-M   'P 1'
#
loop_
_entity.id
_entity.type
_entity.pdbx_description
1 polymer ?
#
loop_
_entity_poly.entity_id
_entity_poly.type
_entity_poly.pdbx_seq_one_letter_code
_entity_poly.pdbx_strand_id
1 'polypeptide(L)'
;MAEQQQFYSLLGNLMSPDNDIRKQSEEAYDTIPGQTKITFLLQAIRDADCAEEVKTMAAVLLRRLLSSSFEEIYPGLTVDMQTAIKTELVTSIQTEASPNIRKKVADIAAELCRNLLDDDGNNQWPELLKFLFDSVNSDNVGLREAALHIFWNFPGIFGNQQQHYMEVIKRMLVQCMQDQENPQIRTLAARAAASFVLSNEGNTALLKHFSDLLPGILQAVNESCYQGDDSVLKSLVEIADTAPKYLRPNLEATLQLSLKLCADTNLTNMQRQLALEVIVTLSETAAAMLRKHTAIVASSVPQMLAMMVDLEEDEEWSMADELEDDDFDSNAVAGESALDRMACGLGGKIVLPMIKQHIMTMLQNPDWKYRHAGLMALSAIGEGCHQQMEAILNEIVSFVLLFCQDPHPRVRYAACNAIGQMATDFAPTFQKKFHDKVISALLQTMEDQTNPRVQAHAAAALINFTEDCPKSLLIPYLDSLVQHLHVIMVAKLQELIQKGTKLVLEQVVTSIASVADTAEEKFVPYYDLFMPSLKHIVENAVQKELRLLRGKTIECISLIGLAVGKDKFMPDASAVMQLLLKTQTDFNDLEDDDPQISYMISAWARMCKILGKEFQQYLPVVMGPLMKTASIKPEVALLDTQDMENMSEDDGWEFVNLGDQQSFGIKTAGLEEKATACQMLVCYAKELKEGFVEYTEQVVKLMVPLLKFYFHDGVRVAAAESMPLLLECARVRGPDYLTQMWHFMCDALIKAIGTEPDSDVLSEIMHSFAKCIELMGEGCLNNEHFEELGGILKGKLEEHFKNQELRQAKRQDEDYDEGMEETLQDEDENDVYILTKVSDILHSVFSSYKEQVLPWFEQLLQLIVQLVCPSRPWADRQWGLCIFDDVVEHCSPSSFKYADYFLRPMAQSLCDTSPEVRQAAAYGVGVMAQSMSLFNTSFQK
;
A
#
# COMPACT_ATOMS: atom_id res chain seq x y z
N MET A 1 6.91 -27.45 -43.75
CA MET A 1 5.52 -27.38 -44.27
C MET A 1 4.55 -28.21 -43.44
N ALA A 2 4.75 -29.53 -43.28
CA ALA A 2 3.81 -30.36 -42.49
C ALA A 2 3.70 -29.95 -41.01
N GLU A 3 4.84 -29.72 -40.35
CA GLU A 3 4.89 -29.25 -38.95
C GLU A 3 4.30 -27.84 -38.78
N GLN A 4 4.53 -26.94 -39.75
CA GLN A 4 3.98 -25.58 -39.73
C GLN A 4 2.44 -25.58 -39.85
N GLN A 5 1.88 -26.43 -40.71
CA GLN A 5 0.43 -26.55 -40.85
C GLN A 5 -0.22 -27.11 -39.57
N GLN A 6 0.46 -28.04 -38.89
CA GLN A 6 0.03 -28.54 -37.59
C GLN A 6 0.09 -27.44 -36.52
N PHE A 7 1.11 -26.60 -36.55
CA PHE A 7 1.23 -25.46 -35.64
C PHE A 7 0.11 -24.42 -35.84
N TYR A 8 -0.32 -24.16 -37.09
CA TYR A 8 -1.49 -23.29 -37.33
C TYR A 8 -2.77 -23.87 -36.75
N SER A 9 -2.97 -25.18 -36.87
CA SER A 9 -4.11 -25.85 -36.23
C SER A 9 -4.02 -25.76 -34.70
N LEU A 10 -2.81 -25.86 -34.13
CA LEU A 10 -2.59 -25.71 -32.69
C LEU A 10 -2.97 -24.30 -32.22
N LEU A 11 -2.53 -23.26 -32.91
CA LEU A 11 -2.89 -21.87 -32.62
C LEU A 11 -4.40 -21.63 -32.73
N GLY A 12 -5.05 -22.21 -33.73
CA GLY A 12 -6.52 -22.17 -33.86
C GLY A 12 -7.22 -22.82 -32.67
N ASN A 13 -6.71 -23.95 -32.19
CA ASN A 13 -7.29 -24.69 -31.06
C ASN A 13 -7.10 -23.97 -29.71
N LEU A 14 -6.06 -23.15 -29.55
CA LEU A 14 -5.88 -22.30 -28.37
C LEU A 14 -7.02 -21.26 -28.22
N MET A 15 -7.70 -20.92 -29.32
CA MET A 15 -8.84 -20.01 -29.34
C MET A 15 -10.19 -20.74 -29.31
N SER A 16 -10.18 -22.07 -29.08
CA SER A 16 -11.41 -22.85 -29.03
C SER A 16 -12.28 -22.45 -27.83
N PRO A 17 -13.61 -22.34 -28.00
CA PRO A 17 -14.53 -22.14 -26.88
C PRO A 17 -14.67 -23.40 -26.00
N ASP A 18 -14.18 -24.56 -26.48
CA ASP A 18 -14.14 -25.81 -25.71
C ASP A 18 -12.87 -25.86 -24.84
N ASN A 19 -13.07 -25.86 -23.52
CA ASN A 19 -12.01 -25.88 -22.52
C ASN A 19 -11.09 -27.12 -22.63
N ASP A 20 -11.62 -28.29 -23.00
CA ASP A 20 -10.79 -29.51 -23.09
C ASP A 20 -9.82 -29.39 -24.27
N ILE A 21 -10.29 -28.88 -25.40
CA ILE A 21 -9.47 -28.65 -26.60
C ILE A 21 -8.43 -27.55 -26.33
N ARG A 22 -8.84 -26.46 -25.69
CA ARG A 22 -7.95 -25.33 -25.36
C ARG A 22 -6.84 -25.76 -24.42
N LYS A 23 -7.18 -26.40 -23.29
CA LYS A 23 -6.20 -26.86 -22.28
C LYS A 23 -5.23 -27.89 -22.84
N GLN A 24 -5.71 -28.85 -23.63
CA GLN A 24 -4.85 -29.81 -24.30
C GLN A 24 -3.88 -29.13 -25.29
N SER A 25 -4.33 -28.04 -25.94
CA SER A 25 -3.51 -27.28 -26.87
C SER A 25 -2.49 -26.38 -26.16
N GLU A 26 -2.82 -25.82 -25.00
CA GLU A 26 -1.90 -25.09 -24.12
C GLU A 26 -0.76 -26.01 -23.65
N GLU A 27 -1.11 -27.19 -23.11
CA GLU A 27 -0.12 -28.20 -22.70
C GLU A 27 0.77 -28.62 -23.88
N ALA A 28 0.19 -28.84 -25.06
CA ALA A 28 0.95 -29.18 -26.26
C ALA A 28 1.87 -28.04 -26.69
N TYR A 29 1.41 -26.79 -26.65
CA TYR A 29 2.23 -25.61 -26.94
C TYR A 29 3.40 -25.49 -25.96
N ASP A 30 3.18 -25.71 -24.67
CA ASP A 30 4.20 -25.61 -23.63
C ASP A 30 5.34 -26.61 -23.80
N THR A 31 5.06 -27.80 -24.33
CA THR A 31 6.10 -28.81 -24.63
C THR A 31 7.02 -28.46 -25.79
N ILE A 32 6.69 -27.46 -26.62
CA ILE A 32 7.51 -27.08 -27.77
C ILE A 32 8.73 -26.29 -27.28
N PRO A 33 9.97 -26.63 -27.70
CA PRO A 33 11.17 -25.89 -27.32
C PRO A 33 11.10 -24.42 -27.73
N GLY A 34 11.53 -23.50 -26.85
CA GLY A 34 11.46 -22.06 -27.07
C GLY A 34 12.10 -21.58 -28.39
N GLN A 35 13.24 -22.17 -28.76
CA GLN A 35 13.93 -21.86 -30.02
C GLN A 35 13.06 -22.18 -31.26
N THR A 36 12.27 -23.25 -31.19
CA THR A 36 11.34 -23.66 -32.24
C THR A 36 10.06 -22.81 -32.21
N LYS A 37 9.59 -22.41 -31.03
CA LYS A 37 8.43 -21.52 -30.89
C LYS A 37 8.65 -20.20 -31.64
N ILE A 38 9.81 -19.55 -31.47
CA ILE A 38 10.11 -18.28 -32.13
C ILE A 38 9.95 -18.38 -33.66
N THR A 39 10.53 -19.42 -34.27
CA THR A 39 10.49 -19.57 -35.73
C THR A 39 9.09 -19.88 -36.25
N PHE A 40 8.35 -20.75 -35.56
CA PHE A 40 6.97 -21.10 -35.94
C PHE A 40 6.00 -19.94 -35.80
N LEU A 41 6.09 -19.17 -34.71
CA LEU A 41 5.26 -17.99 -34.46
C LEU A 41 5.55 -16.90 -35.49
N LEU A 42 6.82 -16.58 -35.75
CA LEU A 42 7.21 -15.58 -36.73
C LEU A 42 6.75 -15.95 -38.14
N GLN A 43 6.85 -17.24 -38.49
CA GLN A 43 6.34 -17.73 -39.77
C GLN A 43 4.81 -17.64 -39.87
N ALA A 44 4.07 -17.87 -38.79
CA ALA A 44 2.61 -17.70 -38.75
C ALA A 44 2.20 -16.25 -39.00
N ILE A 45 2.90 -15.29 -38.38
CA ILE A 45 2.67 -13.85 -38.56
C ILE A 45 2.88 -13.45 -40.03
N ARG A 46 3.95 -13.94 -40.66
CA ARG A 46 4.32 -13.59 -42.04
C ARG A 46 3.37 -14.15 -43.09
N ASP A 47 2.73 -15.29 -42.82
CA ASP A 47 1.99 -16.03 -43.82
C ASP A 47 0.72 -15.27 -44.26
N ALA A 48 0.75 -14.68 -45.46
CA ALA A 48 -0.34 -13.87 -45.98
C ALA A 48 -1.67 -14.63 -46.07
N ASP A 49 -1.62 -15.96 -46.26
CA ASP A 49 -2.79 -16.83 -46.40
C ASP A 49 -3.32 -17.34 -45.03
N CYS A 50 -2.63 -17.02 -43.93
CA CYS A 50 -3.06 -17.37 -42.58
C CYS A 50 -4.18 -16.45 -42.07
N ALA A 51 -5.13 -17.02 -41.33
CA ALA A 51 -6.24 -16.28 -40.74
C ALA A 51 -5.76 -15.18 -39.78
N GLU A 52 -6.44 -14.03 -39.76
CA GLU A 52 -6.02 -12.86 -38.98
C GLU A 52 -6.04 -13.13 -37.47
N GLU A 53 -6.97 -13.95 -36.99
CA GLU A 53 -7.07 -14.39 -35.59
C GLU A 53 -5.84 -15.23 -35.20
N VAL A 54 -5.39 -16.11 -36.09
CA VAL A 54 -4.20 -16.95 -35.87
C VAL A 54 -2.93 -16.10 -35.86
N LYS A 55 -2.83 -15.11 -36.76
CA LYS A 55 -1.73 -14.12 -36.75
C LYS A 55 -1.71 -13.30 -35.47
N THR A 56 -2.88 -12.87 -35.02
CA THR A 56 -3.06 -12.10 -33.78
C THR A 56 -2.55 -12.91 -32.59
N MET A 57 -3.01 -14.17 -32.46
CA MET A 57 -2.57 -15.07 -31.41
C MET A 57 -1.05 -15.34 -31.49
N ALA A 58 -0.51 -15.57 -32.69
CA ALA A 58 0.92 -15.79 -32.88
C ALA A 58 1.75 -14.57 -32.45
N ALA A 59 1.30 -13.36 -32.76
CA ALA A 59 1.99 -12.13 -32.38
C ALA A 59 1.99 -11.92 -30.86
N VAL A 60 0.85 -12.13 -30.19
CA VAL A 60 0.74 -12.04 -28.72
C VAL A 60 1.64 -13.06 -28.04
N LEU A 61 1.61 -14.33 -28.48
CA LEU A 61 2.45 -15.39 -27.91
C LEU A 61 3.94 -15.14 -28.13
N LEU A 62 4.33 -14.60 -29.29
CA LEU A 62 5.74 -14.28 -29.56
C LEU A 62 6.23 -13.15 -28.66
N ARG A 63 5.43 -12.09 -28.47
CA ARG A 63 5.75 -11.00 -27.53
C ARG A 63 5.95 -11.55 -26.12
N ARG A 64 4.97 -12.33 -25.61
CA ARG A 64 5.03 -12.95 -24.27
C ARG A 64 6.28 -13.83 -24.09
N LEU A 65 6.63 -14.63 -25.11
CA LEU A 65 7.82 -15.48 -25.08
C LEU A 65 9.12 -14.69 -24.95
N LEU A 66 9.20 -13.53 -25.61
CA LEU A 66 10.37 -12.64 -25.50
C LEU A 66 10.39 -11.93 -24.14
N SER A 67 9.24 -11.48 -23.62
CA SER A 67 9.19 -10.84 -22.31
C SER A 67 9.58 -11.79 -21.16
N SER A 68 9.13 -13.05 -21.18
CA SER A 68 9.27 -13.97 -20.04
C SER A 68 10.48 -14.91 -20.11
N SER A 69 11.07 -15.13 -21.29
CA SER A 69 12.08 -16.18 -21.49
C SER A 69 13.21 -15.77 -22.45
N PHE A 70 13.49 -14.47 -22.59
CA PHE A 70 14.55 -13.97 -23.46
C PHE A 70 15.90 -14.64 -23.19
N GLU A 71 16.38 -14.58 -21.95
CA GLU A 71 17.71 -15.07 -21.54
C GLU A 71 17.92 -16.57 -21.78
N GLU A 72 16.85 -17.37 -21.68
CA GLU A 72 16.93 -18.80 -21.93
C GLU A 72 16.97 -19.11 -23.44
N ILE A 73 16.24 -18.33 -24.25
CA ILE A 73 15.95 -18.69 -25.63
C ILE A 73 16.87 -17.97 -26.62
N TYR A 74 16.88 -16.63 -26.59
CA TYR A 74 17.48 -15.81 -27.64
C TYR A 74 19.00 -15.92 -27.68
N PRO A 75 19.75 -15.88 -26.55
CA PRO A 75 21.19 -16.11 -26.54
C PRO A 75 21.62 -17.50 -27.05
N GLY A 76 20.74 -18.49 -26.94
CA GLY A 76 20.97 -19.85 -27.43
C GLY A 76 20.80 -20.03 -28.95
N LEU A 77 20.28 -19.03 -29.66
CA LEU A 77 20.12 -19.05 -31.11
C LEU A 77 21.45 -18.78 -31.83
N THR A 78 21.58 -19.25 -33.08
CA THR A 78 22.73 -18.88 -33.91
C THR A 78 22.65 -17.42 -34.32
N VAL A 79 23.80 -16.77 -34.54
CA VAL A 79 23.87 -15.37 -34.99
C VAL A 79 23.10 -15.14 -36.30
N ASP A 80 23.10 -16.12 -37.20
CA ASP A 80 22.33 -16.08 -38.45
C ASP A 80 20.81 -16.07 -38.17
N MET A 81 20.34 -16.87 -37.21
CA MET A 81 18.93 -16.90 -36.80
C MET A 81 18.52 -15.60 -36.10
N GLN A 82 19.34 -15.09 -35.19
CA GLN A 82 19.10 -13.80 -34.54
C GLN A 82 18.98 -12.66 -35.56
N THR A 83 19.89 -12.62 -36.54
CA THR A 83 19.88 -11.64 -37.63
C THR A 83 18.66 -11.79 -38.54
N ALA A 84 18.27 -13.02 -38.85
CA ALA A 84 17.07 -13.31 -39.63
C ALA A 84 15.79 -12.82 -38.91
N ILE A 85 15.64 -13.12 -37.61
CA ILE A 85 14.49 -12.67 -36.81
C ILE A 85 14.38 -11.15 -36.82
N LYS A 86 15.49 -10.44 -36.57
CA LYS A 86 15.55 -8.98 -36.62
C LYS A 86 15.10 -8.43 -37.99
N THR A 87 15.63 -9.01 -39.06
CA THR A 87 15.29 -8.58 -40.44
C THR A 87 13.83 -8.86 -40.78
N GLU A 88 13.32 -10.03 -40.38
CA GLU A 88 11.94 -10.46 -40.65
C GLU A 88 10.91 -9.64 -39.89
N LEU A 89 11.18 -9.23 -38.64
CA LEU A 89 10.29 -8.35 -37.88
C LEU A 89 10.14 -6.98 -38.56
N VAL A 90 11.25 -6.34 -38.93
CA VAL A 90 11.23 -5.05 -39.64
C VAL A 90 10.51 -5.18 -40.98
N THR A 91 10.78 -6.24 -41.74
CA THR A 91 10.11 -6.49 -43.03
C THR A 91 8.61 -6.69 -42.85
N SER A 92 8.21 -7.45 -41.84
CA SER A 92 6.79 -7.70 -41.52
C SER A 92 6.05 -6.40 -41.26
N ILE A 93 6.62 -5.50 -40.45
CA ILE A 93 6.04 -4.17 -40.19
C ILE A 93 5.90 -3.36 -41.49
N GLN A 94 6.89 -3.46 -42.39
CA GLN A 94 6.89 -2.72 -43.66
C GLN A 94 5.82 -3.18 -44.65
N THR A 95 5.57 -4.49 -44.70
CA THR A 95 4.66 -5.09 -45.69
C THR A 95 3.25 -5.35 -45.17
N GLU A 96 3.03 -5.30 -43.85
CA GLU A 96 1.74 -5.62 -43.25
C GLU A 96 0.66 -4.62 -43.66
N ALA A 97 -0.49 -5.15 -44.09
CA ALA A 97 -1.64 -4.37 -44.51
C ALA A 97 -2.60 -4.08 -43.35
N SER A 98 -2.77 -5.03 -42.42
CA SER A 98 -3.64 -4.86 -41.25
C SER A 98 -2.98 -3.95 -40.21
N PRO A 99 -3.58 -2.79 -39.85
CA PRO A 99 -3.05 -1.92 -38.80
C PRO A 99 -2.95 -2.64 -37.44
N ASN A 100 -3.88 -3.55 -37.14
CA ASN A 100 -3.89 -4.32 -35.90
C ASN A 100 -2.69 -5.26 -35.80
N ILE A 101 -2.44 -6.05 -36.85
CA ILE A 101 -1.25 -6.93 -36.89
C ILE A 101 0.03 -6.10 -36.89
N ARG A 102 0.08 -4.98 -37.63
CA ARG A 102 1.26 -4.10 -37.64
C ARG A 102 1.63 -3.61 -36.24
N LYS A 103 0.64 -3.21 -35.43
CA LYS A 103 0.85 -2.81 -34.03
C LYS A 103 1.42 -3.95 -33.19
N LYS A 104 0.83 -5.14 -33.27
CA LYS A 104 1.31 -6.32 -32.51
C LYS A 104 2.73 -6.74 -32.91
N VAL A 105 3.10 -6.64 -34.19
CA VAL A 105 4.48 -6.89 -34.62
C VAL A 105 5.43 -5.78 -34.17
N ALA A 106 4.97 -4.52 -34.15
CA ALA A 106 5.70 -3.41 -33.54
C ALA A 106 5.95 -3.63 -32.03
N ASP A 107 4.99 -4.18 -31.29
CA ASP A 107 5.19 -4.54 -29.87
C ASP A 107 6.28 -5.61 -29.72
N ILE A 108 6.29 -6.64 -30.58
CA ILE A 108 7.36 -7.66 -30.60
C ILE A 108 8.72 -7.02 -30.89
N ALA A 109 8.78 -6.07 -31.83
CA ALA A 109 10.04 -5.39 -32.18
C ALA A 109 10.55 -4.52 -31.02
N ALA A 110 9.66 -3.83 -30.30
CA ALA A 110 10.01 -3.06 -29.11
C ALA A 110 10.54 -3.98 -27.99
N GLU A 111 9.82 -5.08 -27.71
CA GLU A 111 10.20 -6.07 -26.69
C GLU A 111 11.56 -6.71 -26.99
N LEU A 112 11.78 -7.12 -28.24
CA LEU A 112 13.07 -7.68 -28.65
C LEU A 112 14.18 -6.65 -28.47
N CYS A 113 13.94 -5.39 -28.86
CA CYS A 113 14.97 -4.36 -28.76
C CYS A 113 15.32 -4.01 -27.31
N ARG A 114 14.35 -4.04 -26.40
CA ARG A 114 14.55 -3.81 -24.97
C ARG A 114 15.58 -4.77 -24.39
N ASN A 115 15.48 -6.04 -24.76
CA ASN A 115 16.39 -7.09 -24.33
C ASN A 115 17.74 -7.11 -25.10
N LEU A 116 17.93 -6.21 -26.08
CA LEU A 116 19.17 -6.09 -26.87
C LEU A 116 20.01 -4.87 -26.48
N LEU A 117 19.91 -4.43 -25.23
CA LEU A 117 20.88 -3.53 -24.60
C LEU A 117 22.01 -4.36 -23.97
N ASP A 118 23.27 -3.99 -24.23
CA ASP A 118 24.41 -4.62 -23.54
C ASP A 118 24.57 -4.13 -22.09
N ASP A 119 25.48 -4.75 -21.33
CA ASP A 119 25.79 -4.37 -19.94
C ASP A 119 26.23 -2.89 -19.80
N ASP A 120 26.79 -2.33 -20.88
CA ASP A 120 27.19 -0.93 -20.95
C ASP A 120 26.00 -0.02 -21.33
N GLY A 121 24.82 -0.55 -21.66
CA GLY A 121 23.63 0.21 -22.07
C GLY A 121 23.60 0.63 -23.54
N ASN A 122 24.35 -0.03 -24.43
CA ASN A 122 24.33 0.23 -25.87
C ASN A 122 23.37 -0.72 -26.60
N ASN A 123 22.63 -0.15 -27.56
CA ASN A 123 21.71 -0.92 -28.41
C ASN A 123 22.46 -1.77 -29.46
N GLN A 124 22.21 -3.08 -29.47
CA GLN A 124 22.79 -4.07 -30.39
C GLN A 124 22.00 -4.26 -31.70
N TRP A 125 20.95 -3.47 -31.93
CA TRP A 125 20.05 -3.50 -33.09
C TRP A 125 19.95 -2.13 -33.81
N PRO A 126 21.05 -1.65 -34.41
CA PRO A 126 21.07 -0.36 -35.10
C PRO A 126 20.15 -0.29 -36.32
N GLU A 127 19.80 -1.43 -36.93
CA GLU A 127 18.86 -1.48 -38.05
C GLU A 127 17.45 -1.04 -37.66
N LEU A 128 17.03 -1.30 -36.41
CA LEU A 128 15.73 -0.84 -35.92
C LEU A 128 15.72 0.68 -35.69
N LEU A 129 16.82 1.24 -35.16
CA LEU A 129 16.97 2.70 -35.05
C LEU A 129 16.88 3.38 -36.42
N LYS A 130 17.55 2.80 -37.43
CA LYS A 130 17.43 3.28 -38.81
C LYS A 130 15.99 3.18 -39.32
N PHE A 131 15.33 2.04 -39.08
CA PHE A 131 13.93 1.85 -39.46
C PHE A 131 13.01 2.91 -38.84
N LEU A 132 13.19 3.26 -37.55
CA LEU A 132 12.40 4.31 -36.90
C LEU A 132 12.55 5.66 -37.60
N PHE A 133 13.79 6.10 -37.83
CA PHE A 133 14.05 7.40 -38.46
C PHE A 133 13.54 7.45 -39.91
N ASP A 134 13.73 6.38 -40.69
CA ASP A 134 13.24 6.30 -42.06
C ASP A 134 11.70 6.28 -42.10
N SER A 135 11.07 5.57 -41.16
CA SER A 135 9.62 5.36 -41.13
C SER A 135 8.85 6.60 -40.68
N VAL A 136 9.35 7.37 -39.69
CA VAL A 136 8.68 8.61 -39.27
C VAL A 136 8.70 9.68 -40.38
N ASN A 137 9.70 9.65 -41.26
CA ASN A 137 9.79 10.54 -42.42
C ASN A 137 9.10 9.99 -43.68
N SER A 138 8.41 8.84 -43.59
CA SER A 138 7.73 8.22 -44.73
C SER A 138 6.39 8.89 -45.04
N ASP A 139 6.04 8.96 -46.32
CA ASP A 139 4.69 9.35 -46.75
C ASP A 139 3.63 8.31 -46.33
N ASN A 140 4.03 7.08 -45.98
CA ASN A 140 3.13 6.05 -45.50
C ASN A 140 2.76 6.28 -44.03
N VAL A 141 1.51 6.71 -43.79
CA VAL A 141 0.93 6.91 -42.45
C VAL A 141 1.12 5.68 -41.56
N GLY A 142 0.96 4.49 -42.12
CA GLY A 142 1.08 3.23 -41.39
C GLY A 142 2.49 2.94 -40.87
N LEU A 143 3.53 3.37 -41.58
CA LEU A 143 4.92 3.27 -41.12
C LEU A 143 5.23 4.32 -40.06
N ARG A 144 4.70 5.53 -40.22
CA ARG A 144 4.81 6.59 -39.20
C ARG A 144 4.17 6.16 -37.89
N GLU A 145 2.98 5.57 -37.95
CA GLU A 145 2.28 5.00 -36.81
C GLU A 145 3.11 3.88 -36.15
N ALA A 146 3.60 2.90 -36.91
CA ALA A 146 4.40 1.81 -36.36
C ALA A 146 5.69 2.30 -35.66
N ALA A 147 6.36 3.29 -36.24
CA ALA A 147 7.58 3.85 -35.64
C ALA A 147 7.29 4.60 -34.33
N LEU A 148 6.23 5.41 -34.28
CA LEU A 148 5.80 6.06 -33.04
C LEU A 148 5.33 5.04 -31.99
N HIS A 149 4.70 3.93 -32.42
CA HIS A 149 4.23 2.87 -31.53
C HIS A 149 5.40 2.12 -30.88
N ILE A 150 6.44 1.76 -31.65
CA ILE A 150 7.68 1.18 -31.10
C ILE A 150 8.32 2.13 -30.10
N PHE A 151 8.42 3.42 -30.44
CA PHE A 151 9.05 4.41 -29.58
C PHE A 151 8.23 4.70 -28.31
N TRP A 152 6.90 4.67 -28.40
CA TRP A 152 6.00 4.74 -27.23
C TRP A 152 6.14 3.51 -26.32
N ASN A 153 6.34 2.32 -26.89
CA ASN A 153 6.50 1.08 -26.11
C ASN A 153 7.87 1.00 -25.43
N PHE A 154 8.94 1.39 -26.14
CA PHE A 154 10.29 1.41 -25.60
C PHE A 154 11.01 2.73 -25.92
N PRO A 155 10.82 3.79 -25.10
CA PRO A 155 11.45 5.09 -25.32
C PRO A 155 12.98 5.06 -25.12
N GLY A 156 13.48 4.10 -24.34
CA GLY A 156 14.90 3.88 -24.06
C GLY A 156 15.70 3.27 -25.22
N ILE A 157 15.13 3.16 -26.42
CA ILE A 157 15.73 2.47 -27.57
C ILE A 157 17.13 2.99 -27.96
N PHE A 158 17.48 4.22 -27.62
CA PHE A 158 18.79 4.79 -27.96
C PHE A 158 19.90 4.42 -26.97
N GLY A 159 19.57 3.85 -25.81
CA GLY A 159 20.53 3.54 -24.75
C GLY A 159 21.45 4.73 -24.43
N ASN A 160 22.74 4.47 -24.26
CA ASN A 160 23.75 5.52 -24.01
C ASN A 160 23.92 6.54 -25.16
N GLN A 161 23.39 6.26 -26.35
CA GLN A 161 23.47 7.19 -27.47
C GLN A 161 22.33 8.22 -27.48
N GLN A 162 21.42 8.18 -26.51
CA GLN A 162 20.26 9.08 -26.45
C GLN A 162 20.64 10.56 -26.55
N GLN A 163 21.73 10.99 -25.90
CA GLN A 163 22.19 12.38 -25.99
C GLN A 163 22.55 12.81 -27.41
N HIS A 164 23.05 11.90 -28.24
CA HIS A 164 23.41 12.18 -29.63
C HIS A 164 22.17 12.41 -30.51
N TYR A 165 21.08 11.69 -30.23
CA TYR A 165 19.85 11.72 -31.01
C TYR A 165 18.78 12.69 -30.46
N MET A 166 19.05 13.36 -29.35
CA MET A 166 18.08 14.17 -28.61
C MET A 166 17.34 15.21 -29.48
N GLU A 167 18.05 15.99 -30.30
CA GLU A 167 17.44 16.97 -31.21
C GLU A 167 16.57 16.33 -32.30
N VAL A 168 16.97 15.13 -32.75
CA VAL A 168 16.23 14.39 -33.78
C VAL A 168 14.93 13.84 -33.20
N ILE A 169 14.98 13.27 -31.98
CA ILE A 169 13.79 12.79 -31.25
C ILE A 169 12.83 13.95 -31.02
N LYS A 170 13.32 15.09 -30.53
CA LYS A 170 12.50 16.28 -30.31
C LYS A 170 11.82 16.74 -31.60
N ARG A 171 12.58 16.89 -32.70
CA ARG A 171 12.04 17.31 -34.00
C ARG A 171 10.98 16.33 -34.51
N MET A 172 11.23 15.03 -34.37
CA MET A 172 10.33 13.95 -34.77
C MET A 172 8.97 14.10 -34.08
N LEU A 173 8.96 14.20 -32.74
CA LEU A 173 7.74 14.32 -31.94
C LEU A 173 6.98 15.63 -32.24
N VAL A 174 7.70 16.77 -32.37
CA VAL A 174 7.08 18.05 -32.76
C VAL A 174 6.37 17.93 -34.10
N GLN A 175 7.05 17.37 -35.11
CA GLN A 175 6.50 17.28 -36.46
C GLN A 175 5.26 16.37 -36.49
N CYS A 176 5.29 15.23 -35.80
CA CYS A 176 4.16 14.31 -35.73
C CYS A 176 2.97 14.91 -34.97
N MET A 177 3.20 15.64 -33.87
CA MET A 177 2.13 16.36 -33.16
C MET A 177 1.53 17.52 -33.98
N GLN A 178 2.25 18.05 -34.96
CA GLN A 178 1.77 19.10 -35.86
C GLN A 178 1.04 18.54 -37.10
N ASP A 179 0.95 17.22 -37.27
CA ASP A 179 0.28 16.59 -38.41
C ASP A 179 -1.24 16.79 -38.34
N GLN A 180 -1.73 17.85 -38.98
CA GLN A 180 -3.17 18.18 -39.02
C GLN A 180 -3.98 17.17 -39.85
N GLU A 181 -3.36 16.49 -40.81
CA GLU A 181 -4.04 15.57 -41.72
C GLU A 181 -4.36 14.23 -41.04
N ASN A 182 -3.56 13.82 -40.05
CA ASN A 182 -3.66 12.50 -39.42
C ASN A 182 -3.79 12.59 -37.88
N PRO A 183 -5.02 12.66 -37.33
CA PRO A 183 -5.25 12.77 -35.88
C PRO A 183 -4.60 11.64 -35.06
N GLN A 184 -4.63 10.41 -35.54
CA GLN A 184 -4.03 9.25 -34.87
C GLN A 184 -2.51 9.39 -34.68
N ILE A 185 -1.82 10.02 -35.64
CA ILE A 185 -0.38 10.30 -35.54
C ILE A 185 -0.10 11.32 -34.43
N ARG A 186 -0.96 12.33 -34.26
CA ARG A 186 -0.82 13.32 -33.17
C ARG A 186 -1.01 12.65 -31.81
N THR A 187 -2.08 11.87 -31.65
CA THR A 187 -2.39 11.13 -30.42
C THR A 187 -1.23 10.22 -30.03
N LEU A 188 -0.72 9.42 -30.97
CA LEU A 188 0.37 8.49 -30.71
C LEU A 188 1.69 9.21 -30.43
N ALA A 189 1.97 10.31 -31.12
CA ALA A 189 3.15 11.13 -30.84
C ALA A 189 3.09 11.79 -29.45
N ALA A 190 1.91 12.21 -28.99
CA ALA A 190 1.73 12.74 -27.64
C ALA A 190 1.96 11.66 -26.57
N ARG A 191 1.42 10.46 -26.76
CA ARG A 191 1.68 9.30 -25.87
C ARG A 191 3.15 8.91 -25.86
N ALA A 192 3.80 8.88 -27.02
CA ALA A 192 5.23 8.59 -27.12
C ALA A 192 6.09 9.67 -26.42
N ALA A 193 5.71 10.94 -26.54
CA ALA A 193 6.37 12.04 -25.84
C ALA A 193 6.20 11.92 -24.32
N ALA A 194 5.01 11.56 -23.84
CA ALA A 194 4.75 11.31 -22.42
C ALA A 194 5.58 10.14 -21.88
N SER A 195 5.54 8.99 -22.56
CA SER A 195 6.33 7.81 -22.16
C SER A 195 7.84 8.08 -22.16
N PHE A 196 8.35 8.88 -23.12
CA PHE A 196 9.75 9.30 -23.13
C PHE A 196 10.11 10.23 -21.95
N VAL A 197 9.20 11.12 -21.55
CA VAL A 197 9.37 11.95 -20.36
C VAL A 197 9.41 11.10 -19.09
N LEU A 198 8.48 10.17 -18.93
CA LEU A 198 8.40 9.25 -17.79
C LEU A 198 9.66 8.39 -17.67
N SER A 199 10.14 7.83 -18.78
CA SER A 199 11.38 7.04 -18.83
C SER A 199 12.64 7.85 -18.46
N ASN A 200 12.55 9.17 -18.36
CA ASN A 200 13.66 10.08 -18.09
C ASN A 200 13.39 11.01 -16.90
N GLU A 201 12.52 10.62 -15.96
CA GLU A 201 12.13 11.41 -14.79
C GLU A 201 13.31 12.00 -14.00
N GLY A 202 14.39 11.22 -13.80
CA GLY A 202 15.58 11.64 -13.06
C GLY A 202 16.47 12.65 -13.79
N ASN A 203 16.23 12.92 -15.08
CA ASN A 203 17.07 13.79 -15.91
C ASN A 203 16.46 15.18 -16.09
N THR A 204 16.61 16.04 -15.09
CA THR A 204 16.05 17.40 -15.09
C THR A 204 16.49 18.25 -16.31
N ALA A 205 17.73 18.07 -16.78
CA ALA A 205 18.23 18.79 -17.95
C ALA A 205 17.48 18.39 -19.24
N LEU A 206 17.19 17.09 -19.39
CA LEU A 206 16.38 16.57 -20.48
C LEU A 206 14.94 17.06 -20.38
N LEU A 207 14.30 16.94 -19.20
CA LEU A 207 12.93 17.42 -19.00
C LEU A 207 12.77 18.90 -19.41
N LYS A 208 13.74 19.74 -19.03
CA LYS A 208 13.78 21.14 -19.46
C LYS A 208 13.97 21.32 -20.96
N HIS A 209 14.76 20.47 -21.61
CA HIS A 209 14.97 20.53 -23.06
C HIS A 209 13.70 20.14 -23.84
N PHE A 210 12.89 19.23 -23.30
CA PHE A 210 11.67 18.73 -23.94
C PHE A 210 10.40 19.50 -23.56
N SER A 211 10.46 20.51 -22.68
CA SER A 211 9.29 21.27 -22.24
C SER A 211 8.49 21.94 -23.37
N ASP A 212 9.13 22.19 -24.52
CA ASP A 212 8.47 22.74 -25.71
C ASP A 212 7.46 21.77 -26.36
N LEU A 213 7.50 20.47 -26.01
CA LEU A 213 6.52 19.47 -26.46
C LEU A 213 5.21 19.57 -25.69
N LEU A 214 5.25 20.07 -24.45
CA LEU A 214 4.11 20.06 -23.54
C LEU A 214 2.85 20.73 -24.10
N PRO A 215 2.92 21.91 -24.77
CA PRO A 215 1.73 22.49 -25.42
C PRO A 215 1.08 21.56 -26.45
N GLY A 216 1.89 20.79 -27.19
CA GLY A 216 1.40 19.81 -28.16
C GLY A 216 0.72 18.62 -27.49
N ILE A 217 1.26 18.14 -26.37
CA ILE A 217 0.63 17.09 -25.55
C ILE A 217 -0.72 17.57 -25.03
N LEU A 218 -0.78 18.78 -24.45
CA LEU A 218 -2.05 19.36 -23.94
C LEU A 218 -3.09 19.53 -25.05
N GLN A 219 -2.67 19.94 -26.25
CA GLN A 219 -3.58 20.02 -27.40
C GLN A 219 -4.11 18.63 -27.80
N ALA A 220 -3.25 17.61 -27.82
CA ALA A 220 -3.64 16.24 -28.13
C ALA A 220 -4.61 15.66 -27.10
N VAL A 221 -4.39 15.91 -25.80
CA VAL A 221 -5.35 15.57 -24.72
C VAL A 221 -6.71 16.18 -24.99
N ASN A 222 -6.76 17.49 -25.25
CA ASN A 222 -8.02 18.17 -25.55
C ASN A 222 -8.73 17.54 -26.75
N GLU A 223 -8.02 17.29 -27.85
CA GLU A 223 -8.60 16.73 -29.07
C GLU A 223 -9.07 15.28 -28.91
N SER A 224 -8.31 14.44 -28.21
CA SER A 224 -8.65 13.02 -28.02
C SER A 224 -9.86 12.84 -27.12
N CYS A 225 -9.97 13.62 -26.03
CA CYS A 225 -11.12 13.54 -25.13
C CYS A 225 -12.45 13.80 -25.86
N TYR A 226 -12.51 14.82 -26.72
CA TYR A 226 -13.72 15.12 -27.51
C TYR A 226 -13.98 14.11 -28.65
N GLN A 227 -13.07 13.18 -28.89
CA GLN A 227 -13.26 12.02 -29.79
C GLN A 227 -13.64 10.75 -29.03
N GLY A 228 -13.78 10.81 -27.70
CA GLY A 228 -14.04 9.65 -26.86
C GLY A 228 -12.81 8.81 -26.53
N ASP A 229 -11.59 9.37 -26.65
CA ASP A 229 -10.32 8.69 -26.35
C ASP A 229 -9.62 9.38 -25.16
N ASP A 230 -9.50 8.64 -24.05
CA ASP A 230 -8.86 9.07 -22.80
C ASP A 230 -7.37 8.67 -22.71
N SER A 231 -6.81 8.00 -23.72
CA SER A 231 -5.45 7.45 -23.68
C SER A 231 -4.37 8.50 -23.40
N VAL A 232 -4.49 9.69 -24.00
CA VAL A 232 -3.52 10.78 -23.78
C VAL A 232 -3.75 11.46 -22.43
N LEU A 233 -4.99 11.48 -21.94
CA LEU A 233 -5.33 12.02 -20.62
C LEU A 233 -4.75 11.13 -19.51
N LYS A 234 -4.83 9.80 -19.66
CA LYS A 234 -4.12 8.84 -18.78
C LYS A 234 -2.62 9.12 -18.74
N SER A 235 -1.98 9.33 -19.90
CA SER A 235 -0.56 9.74 -19.94
C SER A 235 -0.28 11.08 -19.27
N LEU A 236 -1.24 12.02 -19.23
CA LEU A 236 -1.08 13.27 -18.50
C LEU A 236 -1.17 13.08 -16.98
N VAL A 237 -2.03 12.16 -16.51
CA VAL A 237 -2.09 11.73 -15.10
C VAL A 237 -0.76 11.08 -14.71
N GLU A 238 -0.24 10.16 -15.51
CA GLU A 238 1.09 9.53 -15.27
C GLU A 238 2.21 10.58 -15.18
N ILE A 239 2.22 11.61 -16.05
CA ILE A 239 3.20 12.70 -15.95
C ILE A 239 3.03 13.49 -14.64
N ALA A 240 1.80 13.77 -14.23
CA ALA A 240 1.52 14.48 -12.98
C ALA A 240 1.96 13.66 -11.75
N ASP A 241 1.87 12.35 -11.82
CA ASP A 241 2.27 11.44 -10.75
C ASP A 241 3.81 11.33 -10.67
N THR A 242 4.43 10.84 -11.73
CA THR A 242 5.84 10.43 -11.74
C THR A 242 6.81 11.59 -12.02
N ALA A 243 6.44 12.51 -12.93
CA ALA A 243 7.35 13.58 -13.39
C ALA A 243 6.73 15.00 -13.33
N PRO A 244 6.11 15.42 -12.21
CA PRO A 244 5.32 16.67 -12.15
C PRO A 244 6.11 17.93 -12.48
N LYS A 245 7.42 17.96 -12.18
CA LYS A 245 8.30 19.10 -12.49
C LYS A 245 8.40 19.38 -14.00
N TYR A 246 8.15 18.39 -14.86
CA TYR A 246 8.07 18.60 -16.32
C TYR A 246 6.91 19.53 -16.71
N LEU A 247 5.82 19.53 -15.94
CA LEU A 247 4.65 20.37 -16.19
C LEU A 247 4.88 21.84 -15.84
N ARG A 248 5.88 22.16 -15.00
CA ARG A 248 6.15 23.49 -14.46
C ARG A 248 6.10 24.63 -15.51
N PRO A 249 6.72 24.51 -16.71
CA PRO A 249 6.73 25.60 -17.69
C PRO A 249 5.36 25.98 -18.25
N ASN A 250 4.38 25.07 -18.24
CA ASN A 250 3.02 25.31 -18.73
C ASN A 250 1.96 24.89 -17.70
N LEU A 251 2.28 24.91 -16.40
CA LEU A 251 1.42 24.37 -15.34
C LEU A 251 0.03 25.01 -15.34
N GLU A 252 -0.05 26.34 -15.49
CA GLU A 252 -1.34 27.05 -15.61
C GLU A 252 -2.17 26.50 -16.79
N ALA A 253 -1.56 26.25 -17.95
CA ALA A 253 -2.27 25.72 -19.11
C ALA A 253 -2.73 24.27 -18.89
N THR A 254 -1.90 23.45 -18.24
CA THR A 254 -2.26 22.09 -17.84
C THR A 254 -3.47 22.10 -16.91
N LEU A 255 -3.41 22.89 -15.84
CA LEU A 255 -4.49 22.98 -14.85
C LEU A 255 -5.79 23.57 -15.44
N GLN A 256 -5.70 24.58 -16.31
CA GLN A 256 -6.88 25.13 -17.00
C GLN A 256 -7.53 24.11 -17.95
N LEU A 257 -6.72 23.29 -18.64
CA LEU A 257 -7.25 22.22 -19.49
C LEU A 257 -7.95 21.14 -18.65
N SER A 258 -7.30 20.66 -17.59
CA SER A 258 -7.87 19.67 -16.66
C SER A 258 -9.20 20.17 -16.09
N LEU A 259 -9.25 21.41 -15.63
CA LEU A 259 -10.47 22.02 -15.11
C LEU A 259 -11.56 22.15 -16.18
N LYS A 260 -11.20 22.53 -17.40
CA LYS A 260 -12.14 22.61 -18.53
C LYS A 260 -12.77 21.25 -18.83
N LEU A 261 -11.96 20.19 -18.93
CA LEU A 261 -12.43 18.84 -19.26
C LEU A 261 -13.30 18.28 -18.13
N CYS A 262 -12.89 18.45 -16.86
CA CYS A 262 -13.68 18.05 -15.69
C CYS A 262 -15.09 18.70 -15.68
N ALA A 263 -15.16 19.99 -16.01
CA ALA A 263 -16.40 20.77 -16.01
C ALA A 263 -17.32 20.52 -17.22
N ASP A 264 -16.86 19.84 -18.27
CA ASP A 264 -17.63 19.66 -19.50
C ASP A 264 -18.57 18.45 -19.40
N THR A 265 -19.86 18.73 -19.18
CA THR A 265 -20.90 17.71 -19.05
C THR A 265 -21.20 16.93 -20.35
N ASN A 266 -20.53 17.25 -21.47
CA ASN A 266 -20.64 16.45 -22.70
C ASN A 266 -19.66 15.27 -22.74
N LEU A 267 -18.67 15.24 -21.84
CA LEU A 267 -17.72 14.14 -21.70
C LEU A 267 -18.27 13.06 -20.76
N THR A 268 -17.73 11.84 -20.86
CA THR A 268 -18.12 10.72 -19.99
C THR A 268 -17.64 10.94 -18.55
N ASN A 269 -18.21 10.23 -17.58
CA ASN A 269 -17.78 10.30 -16.18
C ASN A 269 -16.29 9.97 -16.04
N MET A 270 -15.82 8.86 -16.62
CA MET A 270 -14.42 8.47 -16.64
C MET A 270 -13.49 9.59 -17.15
N GLN A 271 -13.84 10.26 -18.25
CA GLN A 271 -13.03 11.36 -18.78
C GLN A 271 -12.99 12.58 -17.85
N ARG A 272 -14.11 12.91 -17.20
CA ARG A 272 -14.21 14.03 -16.26
C ARG A 272 -13.48 13.73 -14.94
N GLN A 273 -13.57 12.49 -14.46
CA GLN A 273 -12.85 11.98 -13.28
C GLN A 273 -11.34 11.97 -13.54
N LEU A 274 -10.86 11.42 -14.66
CA LEU A 274 -9.43 11.46 -15.03
C LEU A 274 -8.90 12.89 -15.17
N ALA A 275 -9.72 13.82 -15.66
CA ALA A 275 -9.32 15.22 -15.74
C ALA A 275 -9.18 15.88 -14.37
N LEU A 276 -10.06 15.53 -13.42
CA LEU A 276 -9.94 15.92 -12.01
C LEU A 276 -8.70 15.28 -11.37
N GLU A 277 -8.44 14.01 -11.67
CA GLU A 277 -7.31 13.24 -11.13
C GLU A 277 -5.98 13.96 -11.38
N VAL A 278 -5.74 14.54 -12.57
CA VAL A 278 -4.54 15.36 -12.82
C VAL A 278 -4.32 16.45 -11.77
N ILE A 279 -5.37 17.12 -11.31
CA ILE A 279 -5.28 18.19 -10.30
C ILE A 279 -5.05 17.61 -8.91
N VAL A 280 -5.73 16.50 -8.59
CA VAL A 280 -5.61 15.81 -7.29
C VAL A 280 -4.22 15.19 -7.14
N THR A 281 -3.72 14.46 -8.13
CA THR A 281 -2.36 13.91 -8.14
C THR A 281 -1.31 15.01 -7.95
N LEU A 282 -1.44 16.16 -8.64
CA LEU A 282 -0.53 17.29 -8.45
C LEU A 282 -0.57 17.88 -7.04
N SER A 283 -1.66 17.70 -6.31
CA SER A 283 -1.77 18.11 -4.91
C SER A 283 -0.99 17.21 -3.96
N GLU A 284 -0.70 15.98 -4.36
CA GLU A 284 0.04 14.97 -3.60
C GLU A 284 1.53 14.99 -4.01
N THR A 285 1.81 14.95 -5.33
CA THR A 285 3.17 14.77 -5.87
C THR A 285 3.96 16.07 -6.04
N ALA A 286 3.25 17.20 -6.17
CA ALA A 286 3.85 18.52 -6.37
C ALA A 286 3.05 19.64 -5.70
N ALA A 287 2.57 19.39 -4.48
CA ALA A 287 1.75 20.31 -3.69
C ALA A 287 2.30 21.75 -3.73
N ALA A 288 3.60 21.91 -3.47
CA ALA A 288 4.25 23.22 -3.43
C ALA A 288 4.21 23.99 -4.77
N MET A 289 4.22 23.29 -5.92
CA MET A 289 3.97 23.91 -7.22
C MET A 289 2.50 24.35 -7.34
N LEU A 290 1.56 23.48 -6.96
CA LEU A 290 0.13 23.73 -7.07
C LEU A 290 -0.35 24.86 -6.13
N ARG A 291 0.25 25.00 -4.94
CA ARG A 291 0.00 26.10 -3.99
C ARG A 291 0.27 27.49 -4.59
N LYS A 292 1.08 27.59 -5.66
CA LYS A 292 1.31 28.85 -6.39
C LYS A 292 0.16 29.23 -7.34
N HIS A 293 -0.77 28.31 -7.61
CA HIS A 293 -1.90 28.46 -8.53
C HIS A 293 -3.26 28.40 -7.81
N THR A 294 -3.38 29.08 -6.67
CA THR A 294 -4.58 29.03 -5.80
C THR A 294 -5.90 29.39 -6.49
N ALA A 295 -5.87 30.18 -7.57
CA ALA A 295 -7.07 30.54 -8.33
C ALA A 295 -7.71 29.33 -9.05
N ILE A 296 -6.88 28.41 -9.57
CA ILE A 296 -7.37 27.19 -10.20
C ILE A 296 -7.84 26.21 -9.12
N VAL A 297 -7.09 26.05 -8.03
CA VAL A 297 -7.52 25.23 -6.87
C VAL A 297 -8.88 25.71 -6.33
N ALA A 298 -9.08 27.02 -6.20
CA ALA A 298 -10.36 27.56 -5.79
C ALA A 298 -11.49 27.28 -6.81
N SER A 299 -11.14 27.08 -8.08
CA SER A 299 -12.10 26.78 -9.16
C SER A 299 -12.38 25.29 -9.32
N SER A 300 -11.51 24.39 -8.86
CA SER A 300 -11.74 22.94 -8.82
C SER A 300 -12.68 22.55 -7.68
N VAL A 301 -12.68 23.27 -6.55
CA VAL A 301 -13.58 23.01 -5.41
C VAL A 301 -15.06 22.94 -5.84
N PRO A 302 -15.62 23.91 -6.59
CA PRO A 302 -16.98 23.79 -7.11
C PRO A 302 -17.21 22.61 -8.06
N GLN A 303 -16.19 22.13 -8.79
CA GLN A 303 -16.35 20.97 -9.68
C GLN A 303 -16.50 19.69 -8.88
N MET A 304 -15.66 19.48 -7.87
CA MET A 304 -15.78 18.35 -6.94
C MET A 304 -17.14 18.35 -6.24
N LEU A 305 -17.56 19.51 -5.71
CA LEU A 305 -18.88 19.66 -5.09
C LEU A 305 -20.05 19.43 -6.07
N ALA A 306 -19.91 19.82 -7.33
CA ALA A 306 -20.93 19.53 -8.34
C ALA A 306 -21.03 18.04 -8.66
N MET A 307 -19.90 17.34 -8.69
CA MET A 307 -19.86 15.87 -8.83
C MET A 307 -20.51 15.17 -7.63
N MET A 308 -20.28 15.65 -6.39
CA MET A 308 -20.94 15.14 -5.17
C MET A 308 -22.46 15.33 -5.13
N VAL A 309 -23.00 16.29 -5.90
CA VAL A 309 -24.45 16.53 -6.02
C VAL A 309 -25.11 15.62 -7.07
N ASP A 310 -24.32 14.94 -7.90
CA ASP A 310 -24.76 14.03 -8.97
C ASP A 310 -25.23 12.68 -8.41
N LEU A 311 -26.34 12.73 -7.66
CA LEU A 311 -26.96 11.58 -7.01
C LEU A 311 -28.29 11.25 -7.69
N GLU A 312 -28.58 9.97 -7.90
CA GLU A 312 -29.89 9.52 -8.37
C GLU A 312 -30.88 9.41 -7.20
N GLU A 313 -32.16 9.62 -7.47
CA GLU A 313 -33.23 9.41 -6.48
C GLU A 313 -33.70 7.96 -6.59
N ASP A 314 -33.55 7.22 -5.50
CA ASP A 314 -34.04 5.84 -5.37
C ASP A 314 -35.00 5.76 -4.18
N GLU A 315 -36.27 5.41 -4.47
CA GLU A 315 -37.33 5.30 -3.48
C GLU A 315 -37.14 4.09 -2.55
N GLU A 316 -36.45 3.04 -3.00
CA GLU A 316 -36.22 1.81 -2.23
C GLU A 316 -34.94 1.88 -1.38
N TRP A 317 -34.06 2.85 -1.67
CA TRP A 317 -32.79 3.09 -0.97
C TRP A 317 -32.89 2.91 0.54
N SER A 318 -33.88 3.54 1.18
CA SER A 318 -34.01 3.54 2.65
C SER A 318 -34.26 2.17 3.28
N MET A 319 -34.84 1.24 2.50
CA MET A 319 -35.27 -0.08 2.94
C MET A 319 -34.36 -1.21 2.44
N ALA A 320 -33.35 -0.89 1.62
CA ALA A 320 -32.35 -1.85 1.17
C ALA A 320 -31.59 -2.44 2.37
N ASP A 321 -31.49 -3.77 2.42
CA ASP A 321 -30.79 -4.53 3.47
C ASP A 321 -29.33 -4.82 3.08
N GLU A 322 -28.94 -4.48 1.85
CA GLU A 322 -27.60 -4.64 1.28
C GLU A 322 -27.14 -3.30 0.68
N LEU A 323 -25.84 -3.03 0.72
CA LEU A 323 -25.23 -1.90 0.04
C LEU A 323 -24.98 -2.30 -1.42
N GLU A 324 -25.27 -1.43 -2.37
CA GLU A 324 -25.03 -1.69 -3.80
C GLU A 324 -23.57 -1.36 -4.13
N ASP A 325 -22.85 -2.31 -4.73
CA ASP A 325 -21.43 -2.16 -5.09
C ASP A 325 -21.22 -1.18 -6.27
N ASP A 326 -22.26 -0.91 -7.06
CA ASP A 326 -22.20 -0.01 -8.24
C ASP A 326 -21.96 1.48 -7.91
N ASP A 327 -21.92 1.87 -6.63
CA ASP A 327 -21.75 3.27 -6.19
C ASP A 327 -20.29 3.78 -6.27
N PHE A 328 -19.28 2.89 -6.33
CA PHE A 328 -17.85 3.27 -6.24
C PHE A 328 -17.34 4.09 -7.43
N ASP A 329 -17.86 3.84 -8.65
CA ASP A 329 -17.46 4.55 -9.87
C ASP A 329 -18.26 5.85 -10.12
N SER A 330 -19.18 6.18 -9.22
CA SER A 330 -20.06 7.34 -9.37
C SER A 330 -19.28 8.66 -9.30
N ASN A 331 -19.81 9.71 -9.96
CA ASN A 331 -19.26 11.07 -9.80
C ASN A 331 -19.26 11.50 -8.34
N ALA A 332 -20.26 11.08 -7.55
CA ALA A 332 -20.39 11.53 -6.18
C ALA A 332 -19.24 11.02 -5.31
N VAL A 333 -18.91 9.73 -5.40
CA VAL A 333 -17.79 9.11 -4.67
C VAL A 333 -16.45 9.65 -5.17
N ALA A 334 -16.26 9.74 -6.49
CA ALA A 334 -15.02 10.29 -7.07
C ALA A 334 -14.78 11.75 -6.64
N GLY A 335 -15.83 12.58 -6.61
CA GLY A 335 -15.74 13.97 -6.17
C GLY A 335 -15.44 14.13 -4.68
N GLU A 336 -15.98 13.23 -3.85
CA GLU A 336 -15.69 13.17 -2.41
C GLU A 336 -14.24 12.76 -2.12
N SER A 337 -13.79 11.65 -2.72
CA SER A 337 -12.42 11.14 -2.59
C SER A 337 -11.39 12.15 -3.08
N ALA A 338 -11.63 12.79 -4.23
CA ALA A 338 -10.77 13.85 -4.75
C ALA A 338 -10.66 15.05 -3.80
N LEU A 339 -11.74 15.40 -3.10
CA LEU A 339 -11.75 16.53 -2.18
C LEU A 339 -10.94 16.23 -0.92
N ASP A 340 -11.06 15.03 -0.37
CA ASP A 340 -10.27 14.56 0.77
C ASP A 340 -8.77 14.56 0.45
N ARG A 341 -8.37 13.85 -0.62
CA ARG A 341 -6.98 13.79 -1.10
C ARG A 341 -6.38 15.18 -1.35
N MET A 342 -7.14 16.09 -1.98
CA MET A 342 -6.70 17.47 -2.19
C MET A 342 -6.60 18.28 -0.89
N ALA A 343 -7.48 18.04 0.09
CA ALA A 343 -7.41 18.65 1.41
C ALA A 343 -6.17 18.20 2.18
N CYS A 344 -5.84 16.90 2.12
CA CYS A 344 -4.64 16.32 2.72
C CYS A 344 -3.36 16.83 2.05
N GLY A 345 -3.29 16.81 0.71
CA GLY A 345 -2.09 17.25 -0.03
C GLY A 345 -1.78 18.75 0.08
N LEU A 346 -2.80 19.62 -0.01
CA LEU A 346 -2.60 21.08 0.05
C LEU A 346 -2.64 21.65 1.48
N GLY A 347 -3.29 20.93 2.40
CA GLY A 347 -3.48 21.31 3.80
C GLY A 347 -4.60 22.33 4.03
N GLY A 348 -5.21 22.27 5.21
CA GLY A 348 -6.37 23.09 5.58
C GLY A 348 -6.12 24.59 5.69
N LYS A 349 -4.87 25.07 5.74
CA LYS A 349 -4.57 26.52 5.63
C LYS A 349 -5.04 27.10 4.30
N ILE A 350 -5.03 26.29 3.22
CA ILE A 350 -5.38 26.71 1.86
C ILE A 350 -6.80 26.30 1.52
N VAL A 351 -7.17 25.04 1.78
CA VAL A 351 -8.44 24.45 1.31
C VAL A 351 -9.63 24.95 2.12
N LEU A 352 -9.54 24.99 3.45
CA LEU A 352 -10.67 25.38 4.32
C LEU A 352 -11.25 26.77 3.98
N PRO A 353 -10.44 27.84 3.78
CA PRO A 353 -10.96 29.14 3.37
C PRO A 353 -11.71 29.14 2.03
N MET A 354 -11.31 28.26 1.10
CA MET A 354 -11.93 28.16 -0.23
C MET A 354 -13.29 27.47 -0.15
N ILE A 355 -13.38 26.38 0.61
CA ILE A 355 -14.57 25.52 0.62
C ILE A 355 -15.64 25.91 1.65
N LYS A 356 -15.24 26.54 2.77
CA LYS A 356 -16.15 26.83 3.90
C LYS A 356 -17.46 27.49 3.48
N GLN A 357 -17.41 28.52 2.64
CA GLN A 357 -18.61 29.24 2.22
C GLN A 357 -19.50 28.41 1.27
N HIS A 358 -18.89 27.55 0.46
CA HIS A 358 -19.63 26.63 -0.41
C HIS A 358 -20.42 25.62 0.43
N ILE A 359 -19.78 24.94 1.38
CA ILE A 359 -20.45 23.99 2.28
C ILE A 359 -21.61 24.67 3.01
N MET A 360 -21.39 25.86 3.60
CA MET A 360 -22.46 26.59 4.30
C MET A 360 -23.65 26.91 3.39
N THR A 361 -23.40 27.23 2.12
CA THR A 361 -24.45 27.50 1.13
C THR A 361 -25.20 26.22 0.76
N MET A 362 -24.48 25.11 0.56
CA MET A 362 -25.04 23.81 0.22
C MET A 362 -25.93 23.24 1.34
N LEU A 363 -25.48 23.34 2.59
CA LEU A 363 -26.24 22.88 3.75
C LEU A 363 -27.56 23.64 3.96
N GLN A 364 -27.66 24.88 3.50
CA GLN A 364 -28.89 25.69 3.59
C GLN A 364 -29.80 25.56 2.35
N ASN A 365 -29.42 24.76 1.36
CA ASN A 365 -30.16 24.62 0.12
C ASN A 365 -31.45 23.77 0.32
N PRO A 366 -32.59 24.16 -0.26
CA PRO A 366 -33.82 23.36 -0.21
C PRO A 366 -33.70 22.00 -0.91
N ASP A 367 -32.81 21.85 -1.89
CA ASP A 367 -32.52 20.58 -2.55
C ASP A 367 -31.73 19.66 -1.61
N TRP A 368 -32.22 18.44 -1.39
CA TRP A 368 -31.61 17.49 -0.48
C TRP A 368 -30.24 17.02 -0.96
N LYS A 369 -30.00 16.97 -2.29
CA LYS A 369 -28.71 16.53 -2.85
C LYS A 369 -27.59 17.48 -2.48
N TYR A 370 -27.87 18.78 -2.46
CA TYR A 370 -26.93 19.79 -1.98
C TYR A 370 -26.65 19.67 -0.49
N ARG A 371 -27.67 19.41 0.34
CA ARG A 371 -27.46 19.22 1.78
C ARG A 371 -26.66 17.96 2.07
N HIS A 372 -26.95 16.87 1.37
CA HIS A 372 -26.19 15.63 1.41
C HIS A 372 -24.72 15.88 1.04
N ALA A 373 -24.47 16.41 -0.16
CA ALA A 373 -23.13 16.71 -0.64
C ALA A 373 -22.37 17.69 0.28
N GLY A 374 -23.05 18.65 0.91
CA GLY A 374 -22.45 19.54 1.90
C GLY A 374 -21.97 18.82 3.16
N LEU A 375 -22.69 17.78 3.62
CA LEU A 375 -22.30 16.96 4.77
C LEU A 375 -21.16 15.99 4.42
N MET A 376 -21.22 15.37 3.24
CA MET A 376 -20.13 14.51 2.75
C MET A 376 -18.86 15.32 2.51
N ALA A 377 -18.96 16.52 1.92
CA ALA A 377 -17.81 17.41 1.73
C ALA A 377 -17.19 17.87 3.06
N LEU A 378 -18.02 18.06 4.10
CA LEU A 378 -17.55 18.36 5.44
C LEU A 378 -16.80 17.16 6.06
N SER A 379 -17.23 15.93 5.75
CA SER A 379 -16.57 14.69 6.17
C SER A 379 -15.21 14.57 5.47
N ALA A 380 -15.19 14.72 4.15
CA ALA A 380 -13.99 14.60 3.31
C ALA A 380 -12.88 15.61 3.69
N ILE A 381 -13.20 16.86 4.02
CA ILE A 381 -12.15 17.82 4.40
C ILE A 381 -11.64 17.65 5.84
N GLY A 382 -12.25 16.75 6.62
CA GLY A 382 -12.00 16.62 8.05
C GLY A 382 -10.54 16.29 8.33
N GLU A 383 -10.00 15.23 7.72
CA GLU A 383 -8.62 14.79 7.89
C GLU A 383 -7.60 15.89 7.53
N GLY A 384 -7.65 16.42 6.30
CA GLY A 384 -6.70 17.44 5.83
C GLY A 384 -6.87 18.84 6.45
N CYS A 385 -8.02 19.15 7.06
CA CYS A 385 -8.32 20.48 7.62
C CYS A 385 -8.60 20.51 9.13
N HIS A 386 -8.48 19.40 9.85
CA HIS A 386 -8.92 19.28 11.25
C HIS A 386 -8.32 20.39 12.13
N GLN A 387 -7.01 20.66 12.03
CA GLN A 387 -6.33 21.65 12.85
C GLN A 387 -6.94 23.06 12.72
N GLN A 388 -7.28 23.48 11.50
CA GLN A 388 -7.89 24.79 11.25
C GLN A 388 -9.40 24.79 11.59
N MET A 389 -10.07 23.64 11.45
CA MET A 389 -11.49 23.47 11.78
C MET A 389 -11.76 23.48 13.29
N GLU A 390 -10.78 23.15 14.15
CA GLU A 390 -10.95 23.14 15.61
C GLU A 390 -11.56 24.44 16.17
N ALA A 391 -11.20 25.59 15.59
CA ALA A 391 -11.68 26.91 16.01
C ALA A 391 -13.18 27.12 15.77
N ILE A 392 -13.76 26.41 14.80
CA ILE A 392 -15.18 26.49 14.42
C ILE A 392 -15.94 25.19 14.70
N LEU A 393 -15.28 24.20 15.27
CA LEU A 393 -15.81 22.85 15.46
C LEU A 393 -17.12 22.83 16.27
N ASN A 394 -17.25 23.65 17.31
CA ASN A 394 -18.50 23.71 18.09
C ASN A 394 -19.71 24.21 17.26
N GLU A 395 -19.48 25.15 16.34
CA GLU A 395 -20.53 25.63 15.42
C GLU A 395 -20.88 24.56 14.40
N ILE A 396 -19.85 23.92 13.82
CA ILE A 396 -20.01 22.80 12.87
C ILE A 396 -20.84 21.68 13.49
N VAL A 397 -20.43 21.15 14.64
CA VAL A 397 -21.13 20.04 15.32
C VAL A 397 -22.56 20.43 15.66
N SER A 398 -22.78 21.63 16.20
CA SER A 398 -24.14 22.10 16.52
C SER A 398 -25.04 22.18 15.28
N PHE A 399 -24.47 22.48 14.12
CA PHE A 399 -25.20 22.56 12.86
C PHE A 399 -25.44 21.18 12.24
N VAL A 400 -24.43 20.30 12.22
CA VAL A 400 -24.52 18.92 11.72
C VAL A 400 -25.59 18.13 12.48
N LEU A 401 -25.65 18.26 13.81
CA LEU A 401 -26.64 17.56 14.64
C LEU A 401 -28.10 17.90 14.28
N LEU A 402 -28.38 19.05 13.66
CA LEU A 402 -29.73 19.39 13.19
C LEU A 402 -30.14 18.53 12.00
N PHE A 403 -29.18 18.11 11.16
CA PHE A 403 -29.45 17.30 9.98
C PHE A 403 -29.75 15.84 10.31
N CYS A 404 -29.50 15.37 11.55
CA CYS A 404 -30.03 14.09 12.03
C CYS A 404 -31.57 14.04 12.00
N GLN A 405 -32.23 15.20 11.95
CA GLN A 405 -33.68 15.35 11.86
C GLN A 405 -34.14 15.91 10.50
N ASP A 406 -33.28 15.90 9.47
CA ASP A 406 -33.65 16.37 8.13
C ASP A 406 -34.84 15.55 7.58
N PRO A 407 -35.78 16.17 6.85
CA PRO A 407 -36.89 15.43 6.23
C PRO A 407 -36.44 14.32 5.27
N HIS A 408 -35.25 14.43 4.68
CA HIS A 408 -34.75 13.45 3.73
C HIS A 408 -33.87 12.38 4.40
N PRO A 409 -34.15 11.07 4.22
CA PRO A 409 -33.38 10.00 4.86
C PRO A 409 -31.90 9.98 4.45
N ARG A 410 -31.57 10.25 3.18
CA ARG A 410 -30.16 10.31 2.73
C ARG A 410 -29.39 11.46 3.38
N VAL A 411 -30.04 12.59 3.69
CA VAL A 411 -29.37 13.70 4.39
C VAL A 411 -29.11 13.32 5.85
N ARG A 412 -30.04 12.61 6.50
CA ARG A 412 -29.83 12.06 7.85
C ARG A 412 -28.71 11.03 7.89
N TYR A 413 -28.59 10.21 6.85
CA TYR A 413 -27.46 9.30 6.66
C TYR A 413 -26.14 10.08 6.56
N ALA A 414 -26.03 11.05 5.64
CA ALA A 414 -24.83 11.87 5.50
C ALA A 414 -24.48 12.65 6.80
N ALA A 415 -25.48 13.02 7.61
CA ALA A 415 -25.25 13.63 8.91
C ALA A 415 -24.61 12.65 9.90
N CYS A 416 -25.03 11.38 9.89
CA CYS A 416 -24.39 10.33 10.68
C CYS A 416 -22.96 10.08 10.18
N ASN A 417 -22.73 10.07 8.85
CA ASN A 417 -21.38 9.98 8.27
C ASN A 417 -20.47 11.07 8.82
N ALA A 418 -20.91 12.33 8.70
CA ALA A 418 -20.15 13.49 9.17
C ALA A 418 -19.86 13.41 10.68
N ILE A 419 -20.80 12.92 11.50
CA ILE A 419 -20.58 12.73 12.94
C ILE A 419 -19.53 11.65 13.20
N GLY A 420 -19.63 10.51 12.51
CA GLY A 420 -18.69 9.40 12.64
C GLY A 420 -17.28 9.81 12.23
N GLN A 421 -17.15 10.41 11.05
CA GLN A 421 -15.86 10.88 10.52
C GLN A 421 -15.24 11.95 11.43
N MET A 422 -16.02 12.95 11.87
CA MET A 422 -15.52 13.94 12.83
C MET A 422 -15.11 13.33 14.18
N ALA A 423 -15.70 12.19 14.58
CA ALA A 423 -15.31 11.52 15.81
C ALA A 423 -13.90 10.91 15.69
N THR A 424 -13.52 10.43 14.50
CA THR A 424 -12.18 9.93 14.18
C THR A 424 -11.20 11.08 13.97
N ASP A 425 -11.45 12.00 13.05
CA ASP A 425 -10.49 13.05 12.65
C ASP A 425 -10.13 14.02 13.78
N PHE A 426 -11.08 14.27 14.69
CA PHE A 426 -10.90 15.20 15.82
C PHE A 426 -10.75 14.47 17.16
N ALA A 427 -10.46 13.16 17.14
CA ALA A 427 -10.18 12.38 18.33
C ALA A 427 -8.93 12.89 19.07
N PRO A 428 -8.88 12.83 20.42
CA PRO A 428 -9.99 12.58 21.35
C PRO A 428 -10.74 13.88 21.76
N THR A 429 -10.45 15.00 21.09
CA THR A 429 -10.99 16.32 21.43
C THR A 429 -12.50 16.40 21.18
N PHE A 430 -12.98 15.74 20.14
CA PHE A 430 -14.39 15.65 19.80
C PHE A 430 -15.20 14.99 20.93
N GLN A 431 -14.76 13.82 21.37
CA GLN A 431 -15.38 13.04 22.45
C GLN A 431 -15.38 13.84 23.75
N LYS A 432 -14.26 14.51 24.08
CA LYS A 432 -14.16 15.37 25.28
C LYS A 432 -15.15 16.52 25.31
N LYS A 433 -15.51 17.11 24.16
CA LYS A 433 -16.32 18.33 24.08
C LYS A 433 -17.81 18.07 23.83
N PHE A 434 -18.15 17.03 23.09
CA PHE A 434 -19.48 16.88 22.50
C PHE A 434 -20.20 15.58 22.89
N HIS A 435 -19.63 14.78 23.78
CA HIS A 435 -20.18 13.48 24.19
C HIS A 435 -21.68 13.52 24.55
N ASP A 436 -22.13 14.54 25.27
CA ASP A 436 -23.51 14.67 25.73
C ASP A 436 -24.50 14.84 24.57
N LYS A 437 -24.18 15.71 23.62
CA LYS A 437 -25.02 16.01 22.46
C LYS A 437 -24.96 14.91 21.42
N VAL A 438 -23.76 14.41 21.11
CA VAL A 438 -23.53 13.42 20.05
C VAL A 438 -24.14 12.08 20.42
N ILE A 439 -23.87 11.55 21.63
CA ILE A 439 -24.45 10.28 22.07
C ILE A 439 -25.98 10.38 22.07
N SER A 440 -26.54 11.49 22.58
CA SER A 440 -28.00 11.68 22.59
C SER A 440 -28.60 11.72 21.19
N ALA A 441 -27.97 12.40 20.24
CA ALA A 441 -28.48 12.52 18.87
C ALA A 441 -28.37 11.20 18.09
N LEU A 442 -27.26 10.47 18.24
CA LEU A 442 -27.07 9.17 17.59
C LEU A 442 -28.06 8.15 18.14
N LEU A 443 -28.22 8.06 19.47
CA LEU A 443 -29.21 7.17 20.08
C LEU A 443 -30.63 7.49 19.61
N GLN A 444 -31.01 8.77 19.55
CA GLN A 444 -32.32 9.17 19.01
C GLN A 444 -32.47 8.77 17.53
N THR A 445 -31.43 8.91 16.72
CA THR A 445 -31.46 8.57 15.29
C THR A 445 -31.59 7.06 15.09
N MET A 446 -30.97 6.26 15.96
CA MET A 446 -31.12 4.79 15.97
C MET A 446 -32.54 4.33 16.32
N GLU A 447 -33.40 5.18 16.87
CA GLU A 447 -34.82 4.87 17.12
C GLU A 447 -35.70 4.96 15.85
N ASP A 448 -35.19 5.48 14.73
CA ASP A 448 -35.97 5.66 13.49
C ASP A 448 -36.24 4.35 12.74
N GLN A 449 -37.22 3.59 13.23
CA GLN A 449 -37.57 2.27 12.67
C GLN A 449 -38.06 2.31 11.22
N THR A 450 -38.37 3.50 10.70
CA THR A 450 -38.87 3.65 9.32
C THR A 450 -37.74 3.71 8.29
N ASN A 451 -36.49 3.94 8.70
CA ASN A 451 -35.34 4.06 7.81
C ASN A 451 -34.16 3.20 8.29
N PRO A 452 -34.15 1.88 8.03
CA PRO A 452 -33.09 0.97 8.45
C PRO A 452 -31.67 1.43 8.12
N ARG A 453 -31.40 1.97 6.91
CA ARG A 453 -30.06 2.48 6.56
C ARG A 453 -29.59 3.62 7.45
N VAL A 454 -30.49 4.52 7.84
CA VAL A 454 -30.17 5.64 8.76
C VAL A 454 -29.88 5.10 10.16
N GLN A 455 -30.65 4.11 10.64
CA GLN A 455 -30.37 3.47 11.94
C GLN A 455 -29.01 2.78 11.95
N ALA A 456 -28.71 2.01 10.90
CA ALA A 456 -27.45 1.28 10.77
C ALA A 456 -26.26 2.24 10.74
N HIS A 457 -26.38 3.35 10.01
CA HIS A 457 -25.29 4.32 9.90
C HIS A 457 -25.13 5.20 11.16
N ALA A 458 -26.21 5.46 11.91
CA ALA A 458 -26.11 6.06 13.24
C ALA A 458 -25.38 5.14 14.24
N ALA A 459 -25.59 3.82 14.13
CA ALA A 459 -24.84 2.84 14.91
C ALA A 459 -23.36 2.76 14.46
N ALA A 460 -23.08 2.85 13.17
CA ALA A 460 -21.71 2.98 12.64
C ALA A 460 -21.00 4.22 13.21
N ALA A 461 -21.63 5.39 13.15
CA ALA A 461 -21.08 6.62 13.73
C ALA A 461 -20.85 6.52 15.26
N LEU A 462 -21.67 5.73 15.97
CA LEU A 462 -21.48 5.48 17.40
C LEU A 462 -20.23 4.63 17.66
N ILE A 463 -19.91 3.67 16.78
CA ILE A 463 -18.68 2.86 16.87
C ILE A 463 -17.45 3.77 16.78
N ASN A 464 -17.33 4.58 15.73
CA ASN A 464 -16.25 5.56 15.58
C ASN A 464 -16.15 6.48 16.81
N PHE A 465 -17.30 6.91 17.35
CA PHE A 465 -17.30 7.72 18.55
C PHE A 465 -16.72 6.99 19.77
N THR A 466 -17.09 5.72 19.99
CA THR A 466 -16.70 4.98 21.18
C THR A 466 -15.29 4.43 21.14
N GLU A 467 -14.76 4.04 19.97
CA GLU A 467 -13.39 3.52 19.80
C GLU A 467 -12.34 4.51 20.30
N ASP A 468 -12.49 5.79 19.93
CA ASP A 468 -11.59 6.87 20.34
C ASP A 468 -12.04 7.59 21.61
N CYS A 469 -13.10 7.11 22.27
CA CYS A 469 -13.61 7.71 23.50
C CYS A 469 -12.78 7.28 24.71
N PRO A 470 -12.17 8.22 25.45
CA PRO A 470 -11.53 7.88 26.72
C PRO A 470 -12.54 7.20 27.65
N LYS A 471 -12.22 5.99 28.13
CA LYS A 471 -13.04 5.20 29.07
C LYS A 471 -13.69 6.04 30.19
N SER A 472 -12.94 6.97 30.77
CA SER A 472 -13.44 7.86 31.84
C SER A 472 -14.65 8.72 31.45
N LEU A 473 -14.79 9.08 30.17
CA LEU A 473 -15.90 9.86 29.61
C LEU A 473 -17.09 9.00 29.20
N LEU A 474 -16.86 7.73 28.83
CA LEU A 474 -17.92 6.80 28.45
C LEU A 474 -18.73 6.30 29.65
N ILE A 475 -18.06 6.05 30.78
CA ILE A 475 -18.67 5.45 31.99
C ILE A 475 -19.98 6.11 32.44
N PRO A 476 -20.11 7.45 32.51
CA PRO A 476 -21.36 8.10 32.92
C PRO A 476 -22.56 7.80 32.02
N TYR A 477 -22.32 7.47 30.75
CA TYR A 477 -23.35 7.17 29.75
C TYR A 477 -23.62 5.69 29.59
N LEU A 478 -22.77 4.83 30.16
CA LEU A 478 -22.74 3.40 29.89
C LEU A 478 -24.09 2.71 30.14
N ASP A 479 -24.77 3.04 31.25
CA ASP A 479 -26.09 2.46 31.57
C ASP A 479 -27.15 2.81 30.51
N SER A 480 -27.19 4.08 30.08
CA SER A 480 -28.12 4.54 29.05
C SER A 480 -27.81 3.92 27.70
N LEU A 481 -26.54 3.93 27.29
CA LEU A 481 -26.07 3.34 26.04
C LEU A 481 -26.44 1.87 25.94
N VAL A 482 -26.07 1.10 26.98
CA VAL A 482 -26.35 -0.34 27.06
C VAL A 482 -27.84 -0.64 26.99
N GLN A 483 -28.67 0.11 27.72
CA GLN A 483 -30.12 -0.11 27.69
C GLN A 483 -30.71 0.12 26.31
N HIS A 484 -30.34 1.20 25.61
CA HIS A 484 -30.84 1.49 24.26
C HIS A 484 -30.35 0.42 23.26
N LEU A 485 -29.06 0.10 23.27
CA LEU A 485 -28.49 -0.93 22.40
C LEU A 485 -29.15 -2.30 22.62
N HIS A 486 -29.43 -2.66 23.88
CA HIS A 486 -30.13 -3.91 24.20
C HIS A 486 -31.56 -3.94 23.62
N VAL A 487 -32.33 -2.87 23.80
CA VAL A 487 -33.71 -2.78 23.27
C VAL A 487 -33.71 -2.92 21.75
N ILE A 488 -32.80 -2.22 21.06
CA ILE A 488 -32.69 -2.27 19.60
C ILE A 488 -32.25 -3.67 19.15
N MET A 489 -31.23 -4.25 19.79
CA MET A 489 -30.74 -5.60 19.46
C MET A 489 -31.87 -6.64 19.57
N VAL A 490 -32.66 -6.62 20.65
CA VAL A 490 -33.77 -7.57 20.84
C VAL A 490 -34.85 -7.38 19.78
N ALA A 491 -35.21 -6.13 19.44
CA ALA A 491 -36.19 -5.84 18.40
C ALA A 491 -35.70 -6.32 17.01
N LYS A 492 -34.45 -6.00 16.65
CA LYS A 492 -33.86 -6.39 15.36
C LYS A 492 -33.60 -7.89 15.24
N LEU A 493 -33.31 -8.56 16.35
CA LEU A 493 -33.26 -10.03 16.38
C LEU A 493 -34.64 -10.65 16.08
N GLN A 494 -35.74 -10.07 16.59
CA GLN A 494 -37.09 -10.54 16.24
C GLN A 494 -37.43 -10.28 14.77
N GLU A 495 -37.02 -9.13 14.22
CA GLU A 495 -37.17 -8.81 12.80
C GLU A 495 -36.39 -9.78 11.90
N LEU A 496 -35.14 -10.10 12.25
CA LEU A 496 -34.32 -11.10 11.55
C LEU A 496 -35.04 -12.46 11.49
N ILE A 497 -35.60 -12.93 12.61
CA ILE A 497 -36.32 -14.21 12.67
C ILE A 497 -37.59 -14.19 11.80
N GLN A 498 -38.28 -13.05 11.72
CA GLN A 498 -39.56 -12.93 11.01
C GLN A 498 -39.40 -12.65 9.51
N LYS A 499 -38.40 -11.86 9.13
CA LYS A 499 -38.26 -11.26 7.79
C LYS A 499 -36.89 -11.49 7.15
N GLY A 500 -35.88 -11.89 7.91
CA GLY A 500 -34.51 -12.07 7.41
C GLY A 500 -33.67 -10.81 7.32
N THR A 501 -34.15 -9.65 7.81
CA THR A 501 -33.43 -8.37 7.74
C THR A 501 -32.26 -8.32 8.73
N LYS A 502 -31.05 -7.98 8.25
CA LYS A 502 -29.80 -8.08 9.02
C LYS A 502 -29.05 -6.77 9.24
N LEU A 503 -29.19 -5.79 8.34
CA LEU A 503 -28.32 -4.59 8.26
C LEU A 503 -28.13 -3.86 9.60
N VAL A 504 -29.23 -3.50 10.27
CA VAL A 504 -29.18 -2.76 11.55
C VAL A 504 -28.60 -3.61 12.68
N LEU A 505 -28.92 -4.91 12.69
CA LEU A 505 -28.47 -5.81 13.74
C LEU A 505 -26.94 -5.98 13.69
N GLU A 506 -26.36 -6.07 12.50
CA GLU A 506 -24.90 -6.15 12.33
C GLU A 506 -24.17 -4.96 12.94
N GLN A 507 -24.67 -3.75 12.70
CA GLN A 507 -24.06 -2.53 13.24
C GLN A 507 -24.28 -2.39 14.74
N VAL A 508 -25.46 -2.78 15.25
CA VAL A 508 -25.76 -2.76 16.70
C VAL A 508 -24.89 -3.74 17.47
N VAL A 509 -24.67 -4.95 16.95
CA VAL A 509 -23.76 -5.95 17.56
C VAL A 509 -22.34 -5.40 17.65
N THR A 510 -21.87 -4.73 16.60
CA THR A 510 -20.54 -4.11 16.55
C THR A 510 -20.45 -2.91 17.50
N SER A 511 -21.50 -2.09 17.60
CA SER A 511 -21.60 -0.99 18.59
C SER A 511 -21.50 -1.50 20.02
N ILE A 512 -22.17 -2.61 20.34
CA ILE A 512 -22.07 -3.24 21.66
C ILE A 512 -20.64 -3.71 21.93
N ALA A 513 -19.96 -4.26 20.92
CA ALA A 513 -18.58 -4.72 21.03
C ALA A 513 -17.63 -3.57 21.35
N SER A 514 -17.72 -2.46 20.61
CA SER A 514 -16.89 -1.26 20.81
C SER A 514 -17.12 -0.62 22.19
N VAL A 515 -18.38 -0.51 22.62
CA VAL A 515 -18.73 -0.02 23.98
C VAL A 515 -18.15 -0.94 25.06
N ALA A 516 -18.21 -2.26 24.86
CA ALA A 516 -17.69 -3.22 25.84
C ALA A 516 -16.17 -3.16 25.94
N ASP A 517 -15.47 -3.14 24.80
CA ASP A 517 -14.01 -3.06 24.76
C ASP A 517 -13.50 -1.79 25.46
N THR A 518 -14.10 -0.64 25.14
CA THR A 518 -13.77 0.65 25.76
C THR A 518 -14.10 0.69 27.26
N ALA A 519 -15.19 0.05 27.69
CA ALA A 519 -15.62 0.04 29.09
C ALA A 519 -14.80 -0.91 29.98
N GLU A 520 -14.15 -1.93 29.40
CA GLU A 520 -13.36 -2.96 30.10
C GLU A 520 -14.12 -3.53 31.31
N GLU A 521 -13.53 -3.49 32.52
CA GLU A 521 -14.14 -4.08 33.71
C GLU A 521 -15.45 -3.40 34.13
N LYS A 522 -15.77 -2.22 33.59
CA LYS A 522 -17.04 -1.54 33.83
C LYS A 522 -18.20 -2.18 33.07
N PHE A 523 -17.92 -3.04 32.10
CA PHE A 523 -18.94 -3.77 31.36
C PHE A 523 -19.49 -5.01 32.10
N VAL A 524 -18.81 -5.47 33.16
CA VAL A 524 -19.18 -6.67 33.95
C VAL A 524 -20.66 -6.71 34.37
N PRO A 525 -21.29 -5.62 34.87
CA PRO A 525 -22.70 -5.63 35.28
C PRO A 525 -23.69 -5.90 34.13
N TYR A 526 -23.27 -5.65 32.88
CA TYR A 526 -24.11 -5.73 31.68
C TYR A 526 -23.92 -7.05 30.92
N TYR A 527 -22.93 -7.85 31.29
CA TYR A 527 -22.61 -9.11 30.62
C TYR A 527 -23.83 -10.04 30.45
N ASP A 528 -24.60 -10.23 31.53
CA ASP A 528 -25.73 -11.17 31.56
C ASP A 528 -26.93 -10.66 30.71
N LEU A 529 -26.92 -9.38 30.31
CA LEU A 529 -27.95 -8.76 29.46
C LEU A 529 -27.78 -9.15 27.98
N PHE A 530 -26.54 -9.30 27.51
CA PHE A 530 -26.25 -9.52 26.08
C PHE A 530 -25.83 -10.94 25.75
N MET A 531 -25.01 -11.57 26.61
CA MET A 531 -24.36 -12.85 26.28
C MET A 531 -25.34 -13.97 25.86
N PRO A 532 -26.53 -14.14 26.49
CA PRO A 532 -27.49 -15.15 26.03
C PRO A 532 -28.02 -14.89 24.62
N SER A 533 -28.33 -13.63 24.27
CA SER A 533 -28.83 -13.24 22.96
C SER A 533 -27.77 -13.39 21.87
N LEU A 534 -26.52 -13.01 22.17
CA LEU A 534 -25.41 -13.15 21.24
C LEU A 534 -25.12 -14.62 20.91
N LYS A 535 -25.12 -15.51 21.93
CA LYS A 535 -24.99 -16.96 21.71
C LYS A 535 -26.14 -17.49 20.83
N HIS A 536 -27.36 -17.03 21.06
CA HIS A 536 -28.51 -17.41 20.24
C HIS A 536 -28.33 -16.98 18.77
N ILE A 537 -27.79 -15.79 18.50
CA ILE A 537 -27.49 -15.36 17.13
C ILE A 537 -26.49 -16.31 16.47
N VAL A 538 -25.36 -16.61 17.12
CA VAL A 538 -24.33 -17.52 16.55
C VAL A 538 -24.85 -18.94 16.29
N GLU A 539 -25.79 -19.42 17.11
CA GLU A 539 -26.42 -20.74 16.95
C GLU A 539 -27.39 -20.80 15.76
N ASN A 540 -28.03 -19.69 15.39
CA ASN A 540 -29.12 -19.66 14.41
C ASN A 540 -28.73 -18.99 13.08
N ALA A 541 -27.71 -18.13 13.06
CA ALA A 541 -27.18 -17.49 11.86
C ALA A 541 -26.24 -18.44 11.10
N VAL A 542 -26.78 -19.52 10.55
CA VAL A 542 -26.02 -20.57 9.85
C VAL A 542 -26.12 -20.46 8.32
N GLN A 543 -27.05 -19.66 7.80
CA GLN A 543 -27.22 -19.43 6.37
C GLN A 543 -26.07 -18.59 5.80
N LYS A 544 -25.78 -18.74 4.51
CA LYS A 544 -24.66 -18.04 3.84
C LYS A 544 -24.79 -16.52 3.96
N GLU A 545 -26.01 -16.01 3.81
CA GLU A 545 -26.33 -14.58 3.82
C GLU A 545 -26.17 -13.93 5.20
N LEU A 546 -26.02 -14.74 6.26
CA LEU A 546 -25.83 -14.29 7.64
C LEU A 546 -24.41 -14.52 8.17
N ARG A 547 -23.46 -14.93 7.31
CA ARG A 547 -22.06 -15.20 7.70
C ARG A 547 -21.38 -13.97 8.30
N LEU A 548 -21.58 -12.79 7.72
CA LEU A 548 -21.05 -11.53 8.23
C LEU A 548 -21.61 -11.21 9.62
N LEU A 549 -22.94 -11.24 9.78
CA LEU A 549 -23.59 -11.11 11.09
C LEU A 549 -23.03 -12.08 12.13
N ARG A 550 -22.83 -13.35 11.75
CA ARG A 550 -22.27 -14.38 12.63
C ARG A 550 -20.84 -14.04 13.05
N GLY A 551 -20.00 -13.61 12.11
CA GLY A 551 -18.63 -13.14 12.35
C GLY A 551 -18.58 -11.97 13.33
N LYS A 552 -19.32 -10.90 13.05
CA LYS A 552 -19.46 -9.72 13.94
C LYS A 552 -19.97 -10.10 15.34
N THR A 553 -20.88 -11.06 15.43
CA THR A 553 -21.39 -11.55 16.72
C THR A 553 -20.33 -12.34 17.50
N ILE A 554 -19.55 -13.18 16.81
CA ILE A 554 -18.42 -13.90 17.40
C ILE A 554 -17.38 -12.91 17.94
N GLU A 555 -17.07 -11.88 17.17
CA GLU A 555 -16.21 -10.79 17.60
C GLU A 555 -16.76 -10.10 18.86
N CYS A 556 -18.02 -9.69 18.84
CA CYS A 556 -18.69 -9.07 19.99
C CYS A 556 -18.60 -9.93 21.26
N ILE A 557 -18.88 -11.23 21.16
CA ILE A 557 -18.76 -12.18 22.28
C ILE A 557 -17.32 -12.20 22.81
N SER A 558 -16.33 -12.26 21.91
CA SER A 558 -14.92 -12.34 22.29
C SER A 558 -14.39 -11.06 22.93
N LEU A 559 -14.80 -9.89 22.44
CA LEU A 559 -14.46 -8.57 23.01
C LEU A 559 -15.13 -8.35 24.36
N ILE A 560 -16.41 -8.69 24.51
CA ILE A 560 -17.08 -8.69 25.82
C ILE A 560 -16.33 -9.60 26.80
N GLY A 561 -15.96 -10.81 26.37
CA GLY A 561 -15.19 -11.75 27.19
C GLY A 561 -13.84 -11.19 27.63
N LEU A 562 -13.16 -10.45 26.75
CA LEU A 562 -11.89 -9.79 27.04
C LEU A 562 -12.07 -8.65 28.04
N ALA A 563 -13.07 -7.79 27.84
CA ALA A 563 -13.39 -6.65 28.68
C ALA A 563 -13.73 -7.06 30.13
N VAL A 564 -14.58 -8.08 30.30
CA VAL A 564 -15.01 -8.54 31.64
C VAL A 564 -13.98 -9.42 32.34
N GLY A 565 -12.98 -9.88 31.60
CA GLY A 565 -11.91 -10.74 32.08
C GLY A 565 -12.32 -12.20 32.31
N LYS A 566 -11.29 -13.03 32.55
CA LYS A 566 -11.40 -14.49 32.66
C LYS A 566 -12.47 -14.95 33.65
N ASP A 567 -12.50 -14.41 34.85
CA ASP A 567 -13.36 -14.92 35.94
C ASP A 567 -14.85 -14.81 35.60
N LYS A 568 -15.27 -13.71 34.95
CA LYS A 568 -16.66 -13.50 34.56
C LYS A 568 -17.02 -14.27 33.29
N PHE A 569 -16.08 -14.43 32.35
CA PHE A 569 -16.31 -15.11 31.08
C PHE A 569 -16.28 -16.65 31.18
N MET A 570 -15.53 -17.21 32.14
CA MET A 570 -15.30 -18.65 32.28
C MET A 570 -16.56 -19.54 32.27
N PRO A 571 -17.70 -19.15 32.89
CA PRO A 571 -18.93 -19.95 32.87
C PRO A 571 -19.48 -20.21 31.47
N ASP A 572 -19.29 -19.27 30.53
CA ASP A 572 -19.73 -19.39 29.14
C ASP A 572 -18.62 -19.79 28.19
N ALA A 573 -17.34 -19.66 28.59
CA ALA A 573 -16.18 -19.93 27.75
C ALA A 573 -16.27 -21.30 27.06
N SER A 574 -16.61 -22.37 27.78
CA SER A 574 -16.73 -23.70 27.14
C SER A 574 -17.84 -23.77 26.09
N ALA A 575 -18.98 -23.09 26.30
CA ALA A 575 -20.08 -23.10 25.35
C ALA A 575 -19.73 -22.26 24.11
N VAL A 576 -19.15 -21.07 24.30
CA VAL A 576 -18.68 -20.22 23.22
C VAL A 576 -17.60 -20.92 22.39
N MET A 577 -16.63 -21.58 23.04
CA MET A 577 -15.59 -22.33 22.35
C MET A 577 -16.18 -23.49 21.54
N GLN A 578 -17.19 -24.19 22.05
CA GLN A 578 -17.89 -25.21 21.26
C GLN A 578 -18.63 -24.63 20.05
N LEU A 579 -19.22 -23.43 20.16
CA LEU A 579 -19.85 -22.74 19.03
C LEU A 579 -18.82 -22.34 17.97
N LEU A 580 -17.66 -21.82 18.38
CA LEU A 580 -16.56 -21.52 17.48
C LEU A 580 -16.04 -22.79 16.79
N LEU A 581 -15.82 -23.87 17.55
CA LEU A 581 -15.37 -25.16 17.00
C LEU A 581 -16.37 -25.76 16.01
N LYS A 582 -17.68 -25.69 16.30
CA LYS A 582 -18.73 -26.18 15.38
C LYS A 582 -18.73 -25.39 14.07
N THR A 583 -18.53 -24.08 14.16
CA THR A 583 -18.38 -23.20 12.99
C THR A 583 -17.09 -23.51 12.23
N GLN A 584 -16.02 -23.88 12.95
CA GLN A 584 -14.71 -24.26 12.40
C GLN A 584 -14.70 -25.65 11.75
N THR A 585 -15.56 -26.60 12.16
CA THR A 585 -15.60 -27.92 11.50
C THR A 585 -16.12 -27.86 10.07
N ASP A 586 -16.91 -26.82 9.75
CA ASP A 586 -17.38 -26.53 8.39
C ASP A 586 -16.32 -25.78 7.54
N PHE A 587 -15.18 -25.41 8.13
CA PHE A 587 -14.13 -24.55 7.56
C PHE A 587 -13.29 -25.19 6.45
N ASN A 588 -13.29 -26.53 6.35
CA ASN A 588 -12.69 -27.21 5.21
C ASN A 588 -13.54 -27.07 3.93
N ASP A 589 -14.81 -26.68 4.07
CA ASP A 589 -15.76 -26.47 2.98
C ASP A 589 -16.02 -24.96 2.70
N LEU A 590 -15.30 -24.06 3.38
CA LEU A 590 -15.37 -22.61 3.14
C LEU A 590 -14.36 -22.19 2.07
N GLU A 591 -14.76 -21.22 1.25
CA GLU A 591 -13.89 -20.54 0.28
C GLU A 591 -12.85 -19.71 1.04
N ASP A 592 -11.67 -19.49 0.43
CA ASP A 592 -10.53 -18.87 1.11
C ASP A 592 -10.76 -17.38 1.43
N ASP A 593 -11.74 -16.74 0.80
CA ASP A 593 -12.21 -15.36 0.94
C ASP A 593 -13.52 -15.23 1.75
N ASP A 594 -13.96 -16.29 2.43
CA ASP A 594 -15.20 -16.22 3.23
C ASP A 594 -15.06 -15.17 4.36
N PRO A 595 -15.97 -14.18 4.45
CA PRO A 595 -15.82 -13.04 5.35
C PRO A 595 -15.79 -13.43 6.84
N GLN A 596 -16.25 -14.62 7.22
CA GLN A 596 -16.22 -15.05 8.62
C GLN A 596 -14.82 -15.50 9.09
N ILE A 597 -13.88 -15.77 8.17
CA ILE A 597 -12.53 -16.28 8.47
C ILE A 597 -11.77 -15.30 9.38
N SER A 598 -11.72 -14.03 9.00
CA SER A 598 -11.02 -12.97 9.76
C SER A 598 -11.57 -12.82 11.17
N TYR A 599 -12.91 -12.73 11.33
CA TYR A 599 -13.56 -12.63 12.63
C TYR A 599 -13.28 -13.84 13.53
N MET A 600 -13.28 -15.05 12.96
CA MET A 600 -12.97 -16.27 13.72
C MET A 600 -11.53 -16.29 14.21
N ILE A 601 -10.58 -15.96 13.34
CA ILE A 601 -9.14 -15.91 13.66
C ILE A 601 -8.89 -14.91 14.80
N SER A 602 -9.42 -13.69 14.69
CA SER A 602 -9.31 -12.66 15.73
C SER A 602 -9.99 -13.07 17.04
N ALA A 603 -11.16 -13.71 16.97
CA ALA A 603 -11.84 -14.21 18.17
C ALA A 603 -11.01 -15.29 18.89
N TRP A 604 -10.35 -16.20 18.17
CA TRP A 604 -9.49 -17.21 18.78
C TRP A 604 -8.31 -16.60 19.55
N ALA A 605 -7.70 -15.53 19.05
CA ALA A 605 -6.63 -14.85 19.78
C ALA A 605 -7.12 -14.12 21.04
N ARG A 606 -8.29 -13.49 20.97
CA ARG A 606 -8.93 -12.92 22.18
C ARG A 606 -9.22 -14.03 23.20
N MET A 607 -9.72 -15.20 22.76
CA MET A 607 -9.90 -16.37 23.63
C MET A 607 -8.59 -16.87 24.23
N CYS A 608 -7.50 -16.87 23.47
CA CYS A 608 -6.17 -17.22 23.97
C CYS A 608 -5.69 -16.25 25.06
N LYS A 609 -5.83 -14.95 24.83
CA LYS A 609 -5.48 -13.89 25.79
C LYS A 609 -6.31 -14.00 27.08
N ILE A 610 -7.60 -14.34 26.98
CA ILE A 610 -8.50 -14.50 28.14
C ILE A 610 -8.15 -15.75 28.95
N LEU A 611 -8.00 -16.90 28.29
CA LEU A 611 -7.84 -18.20 28.95
C LEU A 611 -6.39 -18.46 29.39
N GLY A 612 -5.42 -17.83 28.72
CA GLY A 612 -3.99 -18.04 28.92
C GLY A 612 -3.60 -19.50 28.70
N LYS A 613 -2.92 -20.10 29.68
CA LYS A 613 -2.45 -21.51 29.60
C LYS A 613 -3.58 -22.53 29.37
N GLU A 614 -4.81 -22.24 29.81
CA GLU A 614 -5.95 -23.14 29.59
C GLU A 614 -6.39 -23.20 28.11
N PHE A 615 -5.92 -22.27 27.27
CA PHE A 615 -6.14 -22.30 25.84
C PHE A 615 -5.38 -23.43 25.13
N GLN A 616 -4.30 -23.95 25.73
CA GLN A 616 -3.43 -24.97 25.10
C GLN A 616 -4.19 -26.20 24.60
N GLN A 617 -5.27 -26.60 25.29
CA GLN A 617 -6.11 -27.74 24.89
C GLN A 617 -6.82 -27.55 23.54
N TYR A 618 -6.96 -26.31 23.07
CA TYR A 618 -7.65 -25.97 21.82
C TYR A 618 -6.68 -25.76 20.65
N LEU A 619 -5.36 -25.62 20.91
CA LEU A 619 -4.35 -25.46 19.86
C LEU A 619 -4.42 -26.52 18.75
N PRO A 620 -4.64 -27.83 19.05
CA PRO A 620 -4.73 -28.84 17.99
C PRO A 620 -5.83 -28.58 16.96
N VAL A 621 -6.88 -27.86 17.35
CA VAL A 621 -8.01 -27.56 16.46
C VAL A 621 -7.84 -26.21 15.76
N VAL A 622 -7.27 -25.22 16.45
CA VAL A 622 -7.12 -23.86 15.93
C VAL A 622 -5.90 -23.70 15.02
N MET A 623 -4.81 -24.43 15.29
CA MET A 623 -3.55 -24.26 14.54
C MET A 623 -3.64 -24.70 13.08
N GLY A 624 -4.42 -25.74 12.76
CA GLY A 624 -4.54 -26.22 11.38
C GLY A 624 -5.10 -25.15 10.42
N PRO A 625 -6.31 -24.64 10.68
CA PRO A 625 -6.90 -23.55 9.90
C PRO A 625 -6.04 -22.28 9.90
N LEU A 626 -5.49 -21.89 11.05
CA LEU A 626 -4.64 -20.71 11.14
C LEU A 626 -3.39 -20.81 10.25
N MET A 627 -2.73 -21.97 10.26
CA MET A 627 -1.57 -22.21 9.39
C MET A 627 -1.97 -22.22 7.91
N LYS A 628 -3.18 -22.69 7.56
CA LYS A 628 -3.70 -22.65 6.18
C LYS A 628 -3.83 -21.20 5.72
N THR A 629 -4.53 -20.36 6.48
CA THR A 629 -4.74 -18.94 6.14
C THR A 629 -3.41 -18.17 6.10
N ALA A 630 -2.54 -18.35 7.09
CA ALA A 630 -1.21 -17.72 7.09
C ALA A 630 -0.32 -18.20 5.92
N SER A 631 -0.62 -19.35 5.31
CA SER A 631 0.10 -19.91 4.15
C SER A 631 -0.56 -19.61 2.80
N ILE A 632 -1.63 -18.80 2.76
CA ILE A 632 -2.24 -18.36 1.49
C ILE A 632 -1.15 -17.74 0.60
N LYS A 633 -1.14 -18.18 -0.66
CA LYS A 633 -0.28 -17.64 -1.69
C LYS A 633 -1.16 -16.73 -2.55
N PRO A 634 -0.87 -15.43 -2.63
CA PRO A 634 -1.62 -14.55 -3.51
C PRO A 634 -1.45 -15.02 -4.95
N GLU A 635 -2.51 -14.89 -5.72
CA GLU A 635 -2.44 -15.03 -7.16
C GLU A 635 -1.76 -13.78 -7.72
N VAL A 636 -0.71 -13.98 -8.51
CA VAL A 636 0.04 -12.88 -9.13
C VAL A 636 0.08 -13.11 -10.63
N ALA A 637 -0.08 -12.04 -11.38
CA ALA A 637 -0.10 -12.07 -12.83
C ALA A 637 0.80 -10.98 -13.38
N LEU A 638 1.72 -11.34 -14.27
CA LEU A 638 2.42 -10.37 -15.11
C LEU A 638 1.63 -10.23 -16.40
N LEU A 639 1.05 -9.04 -16.58
CA LEU A 639 0.10 -8.72 -17.64
C LEU A 639 0.68 -7.62 -18.52
N ASP A 640 0.19 -7.52 -19.76
CA ASP A 640 0.36 -6.30 -20.52
C ASP A 640 -0.80 -5.33 -20.27
N THR A 641 -0.66 -4.11 -20.78
CA THR A 641 -1.70 -3.07 -20.66
C THR A 641 -3.09 -3.51 -21.18
N GLN A 642 -3.18 -4.40 -22.18
CA GLN A 642 -4.46 -4.86 -22.73
C GLN A 642 -5.09 -5.95 -21.86
N ASP A 643 -4.27 -6.84 -21.29
CA ASP A 643 -4.72 -7.88 -20.39
C ASP A 643 -5.17 -7.29 -19.04
N MET A 644 -4.54 -6.20 -18.57
CA MET A 644 -4.92 -5.46 -17.37
C MET A 644 -6.36 -4.90 -17.47
N GLU A 645 -6.69 -4.24 -18.58
CA GLU A 645 -8.03 -3.63 -18.79
C GLU A 645 -9.17 -4.67 -18.76
N ASN A 646 -8.89 -5.94 -19.10
CA ASN A 646 -9.88 -7.02 -19.02
C ASN A 646 -10.03 -7.59 -17.61
N MET A 647 -9.02 -7.44 -16.75
CA MET A 647 -9.02 -7.95 -15.37
C MET A 647 -9.40 -6.89 -14.34
N SER A 648 -9.35 -5.60 -14.70
CA SER A 648 -9.78 -4.50 -13.82
C SER A 648 -11.28 -4.46 -13.55
N GLU A 649 -12.08 -5.29 -14.24
CA GLU A 649 -13.51 -5.50 -13.94
C GLU A 649 -13.74 -6.50 -12.79
N ASP A 650 -12.69 -7.20 -12.29
CA ASP A 650 -12.79 -8.16 -11.18
C ASP A 650 -12.40 -7.48 -9.85
N ASP A 651 -13.41 -7.21 -9.01
CA ASP A 651 -13.26 -6.61 -7.68
C ASP A 651 -12.39 -7.51 -6.78
N GLY A 652 -11.10 -7.19 -6.70
CA GLY A 652 -10.12 -7.95 -5.93
C GLY A 652 -8.75 -8.11 -6.59
N TRP A 653 -8.54 -7.56 -7.79
CA TRP A 653 -7.22 -7.42 -8.40
C TRP A 653 -6.73 -5.98 -8.37
N GLU A 654 -5.53 -5.77 -7.84
CA GLU A 654 -4.80 -4.50 -7.93
C GLU A 654 -3.62 -4.63 -8.87
N PHE A 655 -3.32 -3.56 -9.60
CA PHE A 655 -2.27 -3.55 -10.62
C PHE A 655 -1.26 -2.44 -10.38
N VAL A 656 0.02 -2.79 -10.42
CA VAL A 656 1.13 -1.85 -10.41
C VAL A 656 1.76 -1.84 -11.79
N ASN A 657 1.83 -0.68 -12.44
CA ASN A 657 2.50 -0.53 -13.72
C ASN A 657 4.02 -0.50 -13.48
N LEU A 658 4.76 -1.47 -14.02
CA LEU A 658 6.21 -1.58 -13.87
C LEU A 658 6.98 -0.70 -14.87
N GLY A 659 6.27 0.03 -15.73
CA GLY A 659 6.83 0.65 -16.92
C GLY A 659 6.92 -0.35 -18.07
N ASP A 660 7.40 0.10 -19.23
CA ASP A 660 7.63 -0.77 -20.40
C ASP A 660 6.39 -1.57 -20.88
N GLN A 661 5.19 -1.10 -20.53
CA GLN A 661 3.90 -1.75 -20.82
C GLN A 661 3.69 -3.11 -20.14
N GLN A 662 4.39 -3.36 -19.04
CA GLN A 662 4.14 -4.49 -18.16
C GLN A 662 3.47 -4.02 -16.87
N SER A 663 2.39 -4.71 -16.50
CA SER A 663 1.69 -4.50 -15.24
C SER A 663 1.83 -5.75 -14.38
N PHE A 664 2.10 -5.55 -13.11
CA PHE A 664 2.06 -6.59 -12.09
C PHE A 664 0.69 -6.55 -11.41
N GLY A 665 -0.15 -7.54 -11.70
CA GLY A 665 -1.41 -7.76 -11.01
C GLY A 665 -1.24 -8.65 -9.80
N ILE A 666 -1.91 -8.29 -8.71
CA ILE A 666 -2.02 -9.13 -7.52
C ILE A 666 -3.48 -9.21 -7.09
N LYS A 667 -3.93 -10.44 -6.79
CA LYS A 667 -5.22 -10.65 -6.15
C LYS A 667 -5.09 -10.29 -4.66
N THR A 668 -5.71 -9.20 -4.25
CA THR A 668 -5.66 -8.68 -2.86
C THR A 668 -6.54 -9.46 -1.90
N ALA A 669 -7.53 -10.19 -2.42
CA ALA A 669 -8.36 -11.09 -1.63
C ALA A 669 -7.50 -12.09 -0.82
N GLY A 670 -7.71 -12.15 0.49
CA GLY A 670 -6.98 -13.04 1.39
C GLY A 670 -5.68 -12.45 1.98
N LEU A 671 -5.20 -11.29 1.51
CA LEU A 671 -3.98 -10.68 2.03
C LEU A 671 -4.16 -10.17 3.47
N GLU A 672 -5.28 -9.51 3.77
CA GLU A 672 -5.63 -9.07 5.12
C GLU A 672 -5.87 -10.24 6.08
N GLU A 673 -6.53 -11.30 5.60
CA GLU A 673 -6.70 -12.55 6.35
C GLU A 673 -5.35 -13.20 6.66
N LYS A 674 -4.42 -13.18 5.70
CA LYS A 674 -3.05 -13.68 5.89
C LYS A 674 -2.30 -12.85 6.92
N ALA A 675 -2.37 -11.51 6.85
CA ALA A 675 -1.74 -10.61 7.81
C ALA A 675 -2.29 -10.85 9.23
N THR A 676 -3.61 -10.89 9.36
CA THR A 676 -4.31 -11.21 10.61
C THR A 676 -3.87 -12.57 11.15
N ALA A 677 -3.83 -13.60 10.31
CA ALA A 677 -3.40 -14.95 10.71
C ALA A 677 -1.94 -14.99 11.20
N CYS A 678 -1.04 -14.26 10.53
CA CYS A 678 0.36 -14.12 10.97
C CYS A 678 0.43 -13.43 12.33
N GLN A 679 -0.31 -12.34 12.54
CA GLN A 679 -0.36 -11.65 13.82
C GLN A 679 -0.92 -12.53 14.94
N MET A 680 -1.85 -13.45 14.64
CA MET A 680 -2.33 -14.38 15.66
C MET A 680 -1.28 -15.42 16.04
N LEU A 681 -0.43 -15.85 15.11
CA LEU A 681 0.71 -16.72 15.43
C LEU A 681 1.71 -16.01 16.36
N VAL A 682 1.96 -14.72 16.14
CA VAL A 682 2.74 -13.86 17.06
C VAL A 682 2.08 -13.84 18.45
N CYS A 683 0.77 -13.60 18.51
CA CYS A 683 0.01 -13.57 19.76
C CYS A 683 0.11 -14.91 20.52
N TYR A 684 -0.07 -16.05 19.85
CA TYR A 684 0.05 -17.36 20.50
C TYR A 684 1.45 -17.64 21.02
N ALA A 685 2.50 -17.31 20.25
CA ALA A 685 3.87 -17.45 20.72
C ALA A 685 4.11 -16.59 21.98
N LYS A 686 3.65 -15.34 21.96
CA LYS A 686 3.79 -14.38 23.07
C LYS A 686 3.08 -14.82 24.35
N GLU A 687 1.82 -15.22 24.23
CA GLU A 687 0.95 -15.51 25.39
C GLU A 687 1.19 -16.92 25.96
N LEU A 688 1.44 -17.92 25.10
CA LEU A 688 1.56 -19.32 25.53
C LEU A 688 3.00 -19.73 25.84
N LYS A 689 4.00 -19.06 25.26
CA LYS A 689 5.44 -19.31 25.48
C LYS A 689 5.77 -20.80 25.35
N GLU A 690 6.22 -21.44 26.43
CA GLU A 690 6.52 -22.88 26.50
C GLU A 690 5.36 -23.77 26.00
N GLY A 691 4.11 -23.31 26.13
CA GLY A 691 2.93 -23.99 25.62
C GLY A 691 2.81 -24.08 24.10
N PHE A 692 3.58 -23.27 23.37
CA PHE A 692 3.58 -23.20 21.91
C PHE A 692 4.71 -24.00 21.26
N VAL A 693 5.54 -24.67 22.07
CA VAL A 693 6.78 -25.33 21.63
C VAL A 693 6.56 -26.39 20.55
N GLU A 694 5.44 -27.13 20.59
CA GLU A 694 5.12 -28.17 19.61
C GLU A 694 4.90 -27.60 18.19
N TYR A 695 4.55 -26.33 18.08
CA TYR A 695 4.29 -25.64 16.81
C TYR A 695 5.43 -24.74 16.36
N THR A 696 6.47 -24.57 17.19
CA THR A 696 7.53 -23.58 16.94
C THR A 696 8.23 -23.84 15.61
N GLU A 697 8.72 -25.05 15.34
CA GLU A 697 9.44 -25.35 14.10
C GLU A 697 8.61 -25.10 12.82
N GLN A 698 7.32 -25.50 12.81
CA GLN A 698 6.47 -25.27 11.64
C GLN A 698 6.21 -23.78 11.41
N VAL A 699 6.07 -23.00 12.48
CA VAL A 699 5.81 -21.56 12.38
C VAL A 699 7.08 -20.83 11.96
N VAL A 700 8.26 -21.23 12.45
CA VAL A 700 9.55 -20.69 11.97
C VAL A 700 9.68 -20.89 10.46
N LYS A 701 9.42 -22.11 9.97
CA LYS A 701 9.48 -22.43 8.54
C LYS A 701 8.47 -21.65 7.70
N LEU A 702 7.34 -21.26 8.28
CA LEU A 702 6.33 -20.41 7.64
C LEU A 702 6.74 -18.94 7.63
N MET A 703 7.17 -18.41 8.77
CA MET A 703 7.42 -16.97 8.97
C MET A 703 8.70 -16.49 8.28
N VAL A 704 9.74 -17.31 8.20
CA VAL A 704 11.04 -16.89 7.62
C VAL A 704 10.90 -16.42 6.16
N PRO A 705 10.23 -17.14 5.24
CA PRO A 705 9.96 -16.64 3.90
C PRO A 705 9.09 -15.37 3.85
N LEU A 706 8.24 -15.15 4.85
CA LEU A 706 7.32 -14.01 4.89
C LEU A 706 8.00 -12.69 5.19
N LEU A 707 9.26 -12.69 5.66
CA LEU A 707 10.09 -11.48 5.72
C LEU A 707 10.29 -10.82 4.34
N LYS A 708 10.11 -11.57 3.25
CA LYS A 708 10.24 -11.09 1.86
C LYS A 708 8.89 -11.02 1.13
N PHE A 709 7.79 -10.99 1.88
CA PHE A 709 6.46 -10.87 1.33
C PHE A 709 6.11 -9.39 1.09
N TYR A 710 6.71 -8.80 0.05
CA TYR A 710 6.58 -7.36 -0.27
C TYR A 710 5.17 -6.90 -0.68
N PHE A 711 4.18 -7.81 -0.65
CA PHE A 711 2.80 -7.51 -1.01
C PHE A 711 1.98 -6.97 0.16
N HIS A 712 2.47 -7.09 1.40
CA HIS A 712 1.73 -6.61 2.58
C HIS A 712 2.68 -6.37 3.76
N ASP A 713 2.64 -5.16 4.33
CA ASP A 713 3.56 -4.71 5.37
C ASP A 713 3.30 -5.43 6.69
N GLY A 714 2.04 -5.49 7.11
CA GLY A 714 1.62 -6.24 8.31
C GLY A 714 2.05 -7.71 8.35
N VAL A 715 2.14 -8.40 7.19
CA VAL A 715 2.68 -9.77 7.12
C VAL A 715 4.17 -9.80 7.45
N ARG A 716 4.95 -8.85 6.92
CA ARG A 716 6.40 -8.74 7.15
C ARG A 716 6.71 -8.33 8.59
N VAL A 717 5.96 -7.38 9.15
CA VAL A 717 6.02 -6.99 10.56
C VAL A 717 5.73 -8.20 11.47
N ALA A 718 4.60 -8.89 11.25
CA ALA A 718 4.25 -10.07 12.04
C ALA A 718 5.32 -11.18 11.94
N ALA A 719 5.89 -11.39 10.74
CA ALA A 719 7.00 -12.31 10.56
C ALA A 719 8.22 -11.91 11.40
N ALA A 720 8.63 -10.63 11.35
CA ALA A 720 9.74 -10.09 12.13
C ALA A 720 9.51 -10.25 13.64
N GLU A 721 8.37 -9.76 14.15
CA GLU A 721 7.98 -9.84 15.56
C GLU A 721 7.99 -11.28 16.08
N SER A 722 7.61 -12.25 15.23
CA SER A 722 7.56 -13.66 15.62
C SER A 722 8.94 -14.25 15.94
N MET A 723 10.02 -13.76 15.31
CA MET A 723 11.34 -14.41 15.39
C MET A 723 11.87 -14.52 16.82
N PRO A 724 12.02 -13.43 17.61
CA PRO A 724 12.48 -13.55 18.98
C PRO A 724 11.51 -14.34 19.86
N LEU A 725 10.20 -14.22 19.65
CA LEU A 725 9.18 -14.94 20.43
C LEU A 725 9.23 -16.46 20.19
N LEU A 726 9.47 -16.88 18.95
CA LEU A 726 9.63 -18.29 18.60
C LEU A 726 10.92 -18.87 19.19
N LEU A 727 12.00 -18.08 19.28
CA LEU A 727 13.20 -18.48 20.01
C LEU A 727 12.94 -18.61 21.52
N GLU A 728 12.14 -17.72 22.11
CA GLU A 728 11.72 -17.86 23.52
C GLU A 728 10.92 -19.15 23.75
N CYS A 729 9.98 -19.48 22.86
CA CYS A 729 9.24 -20.75 22.89
C CYS A 729 10.18 -21.96 22.77
N ALA A 730 11.15 -21.90 21.84
CA ALA A 730 12.11 -22.98 21.58
C ALA A 730 13.04 -23.27 22.76
N ARG A 731 13.32 -22.26 23.61
CA ARG A 731 14.27 -22.34 24.73
C ARG A 731 13.98 -23.50 25.68
N VAL A 732 12.72 -23.88 25.87
CA VAL A 732 12.32 -24.98 26.77
C VAL A 732 12.82 -26.36 26.30
N ARG A 733 13.11 -26.55 25.00
CA ARG A 733 13.69 -27.79 24.46
C ARG A 733 15.22 -27.86 24.57
N GLY A 734 15.86 -26.79 25.04
CA GLY A 734 17.30 -26.71 25.22
C GLY A 734 18.07 -26.09 24.04
N PRO A 735 19.38 -25.88 24.22
CA PRO A 735 20.20 -25.06 23.33
C PRO A 735 20.37 -25.62 21.91
N ASP A 736 20.39 -26.96 21.75
CA ASP A 736 20.54 -27.57 20.42
C ASP A 736 19.33 -27.27 19.52
N TYR A 737 18.12 -27.38 20.06
CA TYR A 737 16.89 -27.05 19.33
C TYR A 737 16.80 -25.55 19.05
N LEU A 738 17.14 -24.73 20.05
CA LEU A 738 17.20 -23.28 19.91
C LEU A 738 18.16 -22.84 18.79
N THR A 739 19.36 -23.43 18.74
CA THR A 739 20.37 -23.16 17.70
C THR A 739 19.87 -23.58 16.32
N GLN A 740 19.18 -24.71 16.21
CA GLN A 740 18.57 -25.14 14.94
C GLN A 740 17.52 -24.15 14.45
N MET A 741 16.66 -23.64 15.34
CA MET A 741 15.66 -22.62 14.97
C MET A 741 16.34 -21.32 14.52
N TRP A 742 17.36 -20.87 15.25
CA TRP A 742 18.12 -19.68 14.89
C TRP A 742 18.81 -19.79 13.54
N HIS A 743 19.37 -20.95 13.20
CA HIS A 743 19.99 -21.17 11.89
C HIS A 743 19.01 -20.99 10.72
N PHE A 744 17.72 -21.27 10.90
CA PHE A 744 16.72 -20.98 9.86
C PHE A 744 16.45 -19.48 9.71
N MET A 745 16.57 -18.69 10.78
CA MET A 745 16.19 -17.28 10.80
C MET A 745 17.34 -16.34 10.43
N CYS A 746 18.56 -16.63 10.89
CA CYS A 746 19.67 -15.68 10.92
C CYS A 746 20.01 -15.08 9.55
N ASP A 747 20.21 -15.93 8.54
CA ASP A 747 20.55 -15.51 7.17
C ASP A 747 19.41 -14.69 6.53
N ALA A 748 18.17 -15.11 6.74
CA ALA A 748 17.01 -14.42 6.18
C ALA A 748 16.80 -13.03 6.81
N LEU A 749 17.00 -12.89 8.13
CA LEU A 749 16.91 -11.61 8.84
C LEU A 749 18.00 -10.64 8.37
N ILE A 750 19.25 -11.09 8.26
CA ILE A 750 20.36 -10.24 7.77
C ILE A 750 20.03 -9.74 6.36
N LYS A 751 19.63 -10.64 5.46
CA LYS A 751 19.24 -10.27 4.09
C LYS A 751 18.08 -9.29 4.06
N ALA A 752 17.07 -9.48 4.91
CA ALA A 752 15.92 -8.60 4.98
C ALA A 752 16.31 -7.17 5.40
N ILE A 753 17.22 -7.00 6.38
CA ILE A 753 17.74 -5.67 6.76
C ILE A 753 18.41 -4.96 5.57
N GLY A 754 19.08 -5.72 4.71
CA GLY A 754 19.75 -5.17 3.53
C GLY A 754 18.83 -4.82 2.35
N THR A 755 17.62 -5.39 2.28
CA THR A 755 16.74 -5.28 1.09
C THR A 755 15.36 -4.69 1.36
N GLU A 756 14.97 -4.50 2.62
CA GLU A 756 13.66 -3.99 3.00
C GLU A 756 13.46 -2.53 2.54
N PRO A 757 12.44 -2.24 1.71
CA PRO A 757 12.18 -0.89 1.20
C PRO A 757 11.46 0.04 2.19
N ASP A 758 10.61 -0.49 3.08
CA ASP A 758 9.81 0.32 3.99
C ASP A 758 10.54 0.57 5.32
N SER A 759 10.55 1.82 5.79
CA SER A 759 11.34 2.20 6.97
C SER A 759 10.75 1.67 8.28
N ASP A 760 9.43 1.61 8.40
CA ASP A 760 8.77 1.12 9.61
C ASP A 760 8.93 -0.40 9.71
N VAL A 761 8.72 -1.13 8.61
CA VAL A 761 8.98 -2.58 8.53
C VAL A 761 10.46 -2.88 8.78
N LEU A 762 11.38 -2.12 8.19
CA LEU A 762 12.82 -2.27 8.42
C LEU A 762 13.16 -2.12 9.90
N SER A 763 12.57 -1.13 10.57
CA SER A 763 12.82 -0.88 11.99
C SER A 763 12.45 -2.08 12.86
N GLU A 764 11.35 -2.75 12.56
CA GLU A 764 10.87 -3.95 13.27
C GLU A 764 11.74 -5.18 12.99
N ILE A 765 12.20 -5.35 11.74
CA ILE A 765 13.15 -6.41 11.38
C ILE A 765 14.47 -6.20 12.13
N MET A 766 15.00 -4.98 12.15
CA MET A 766 16.24 -4.65 12.85
C MET A 766 16.12 -4.86 14.36
N HIS A 767 15.01 -4.41 14.96
CA HIS A 767 14.72 -4.63 16.38
C HIS A 767 14.62 -6.12 16.71
N SER A 768 13.89 -6.88 15.89
CA SER A 768 13.70 -8.32 16.06
C SER A 768 15.02 -9.08 15.95
N PHE A 769 15.88 -8.70 15.00
CA PHE A 769 17.22 -9.27 14.86
C PHE A 769 18.09 -8.98 16.09
N ALA A 770 18.10 -7.74 16.60
CA ALA A 770 18.81 -7.38 17.83
C ALA A 770 18.33 -8.23 19.02
N LYS A 771 17.01 -8.39 19.18
CA LYS A 771 16.42 -9.25 20.23
C LYS A 771 16.83 -10.71 20.07
N CYS A 772 16.86 -11.25 18.86
CA CYS A 772 17.34 -12.60 18.63
C CYS A 772 18.81 -12.77 19.07
N ILE A 773 19.68 -11.80 18.78
CA ILE A 773 21.09 -11.84 19.22
C ILE A 773 21.16 -11.85 20.75
N GLU A 774 20.44 -10.97 21.44
CA GLU A 774 20.38 -10.96 22.92
C GLU A 774 19.92 -12.30 23.51
N LEU A 775 18.93 -12.94 22.87
CA LEU A 775 18.37 -14.22 23.33
C LEU A 775 19.32 -15.40 23.12
N MET A 776 20.14 -15.36 22.06
CA MET A 776 21.08 -16.41 21.69
C MET A 776 22.45 -16.26 22.36
N GLY A 777 22.94 -15.03 22.50
CA GLY A 777 24.22 -14.71 23.11
C GLY A 777 25.44 -15.07 22.25
N GLU A 778 26.59 -15.26 22.91
CA GLU A 778 27.89 -15.49 22.27
C GLU A 778 27.86 -16.71 21.33
N GLY A 779 28.38 -16.53 20.11
CA GLY A 779 28.51 -17.60 19.10
C GLY A 779 27.31 -17.78 18.17
N CYS A 780 26.29 -16.92 18.24
CA CYS A 780 25.10 -17.00 17.40
C CYS A 780 25.35 -16.59 15.93
N LEU A 781 26.32 -15.73 15.66
CA LEU A 781 26.76 -15.28 14.35
C LEU A 781 28.09 -15.94 13.94
N ASN A 782 28.17 -16.39 12.68
CA ASN A 782 29.39 -16.88 12.06
C ASN A 782 30.12 -15.74 11.32
N ASN A 783 31.31 -16.03 10.75
CA ASN A 783 32.12 -15.01 10.08
C ASN A 783 31.45 -14.41 8.83
N GLU A 784 30.71 -15.21 8.06
CA GLU A 784 30.00 -14.75 6.85
C GLU A 784 28.85 -13.82 7.24
N HIS A 785 28.07 -14.16 8.26
CA HIS A 785 27.03 -13.30 8.82
C HIS A 785 27.61 -11.98 9.34
N PHE A 786 28.77 -12.00 9.99
CA PHE A 786 29.44 -10.77 10.43
C PHE A 786 29.89 -9.91 9.24
N GLU A 787 30.46 -10.52 8.19
CA GLU A 787 30.88 -9.79 7.00
C GLU A 787 29.69 -9.11 6.30
N GLU A 788 28.60 -9.85 6.09
CA GLU A 788 27.38 -9.33 5.46
C GLU A 788 26.72 -8.24 6.32
N LEU A 789 26.54 -8.49 7.62
CA LEU A 789 25.97 -7.51 8.55
C LEU A 789 26.82 -6.23 8.61
N GLY A 790 28.14 -6.36 8.62
CA GLY A 790 29.07 -5.23 8.60
C GLY A 790 28.89 -4.37 7.35
N GLY A 791 28.77 -5.00 6.19
CA GLY A 791 28.48 -4.32 4.92
C GLY A 791 27.13 -3.60 4.92
N ILE A 792 26.08 -4.26 5.44
CA ILE A 792 24.72 -3.70 5.51
C ILE A 792 24.66 -2.49 6.46
N LEU A 793 25.15 -2.62 7.69
CA LEU A 793 25.15 -1.51 8.65
C LEU A 793 25.98 -0.33 8.16
N LYS A 794 27.10 -0.61 7.47
CA LYS A 794 27.89 0.42 6.80
C LYS A 794 27.06 1.15 5.73
N GLY A 795 26.37 0.41 4.86
CA GLY A 795 25.51 0.98 3.82
C GLY A 795 24.39 1.86 4.40
N LYS A 796 23.74 1.41 5.48
CA LYS A 796 22.70 2.19 6.18
C LYS A 796 23.24 3.49 6.79
N LEU A 797 24.44 3.46 7.36
CA LEU A 797 25.11 4.68 7.86
C LEU A 797 25.53 5.63 6.72
N GLU A 798 26.00 5.11 5.59
CA GLU A 798 26.33 5.92 4.41
C GLU A 798 25.08 6.58 3.81
N GLU A 799 23.97 5.84 3.75
CA GLU A 799 22.65 6.32 3.34
C GLU A 799 22.15 7.45 4.26
N HIS A 800 22.22 7.28 5.59
CA HIS A 800 21.87 8.32 6.57
C HIS A 800 22.54 9.67 6.27
N PHE A 801 23.85 9.67 6.03
CA PHE A 801 24.58 10.91 5.72
C PHE A 801 24.23 11.47 4.34
N LYS A 802 24.02 10.61 3.34
CA LYS A 802 23.62 11.03 2.00
C LYS A 802 22.23 11.68 2.02
N ASN A 803 21.29 11.11 2.77
CA ASN A 803 19.93 11.62 2.91
C ASN A 803 19.93 13.01 3.56
N GLN A 804 20.78 13.26 4.56
CA GLN A 804 20.98 14.60 5.12
C GLN A 804 21.41 15.63 4.05
N GLU A 805 22.33 15.26 3.15
CA GLU A 805 22.78 16.13 2.06
C GLU A 805 21.66 16.38 1.04
N LEU A 806 20.89 15.33 0.69
CA LEU A 806 19.74 15.43 -0.20
C LEU A 806 18.66 16.36 0.37
N ARG A 807 18.32 16.22 1.66
CA ARG A 807 17.38 17.13 2.33
C ARG A 807 17.87 18.58 2.30
N GLN A 808 19.17 18.83 2.50
CA GLN A 808 19.73 20.19 2.38
C GLN A 808 19.63 20.74 0.95
N ALA A 809 19.81 19.90 -0.07
CA ALA A 809 19.63 20.30 -1.46
C ALA A 809 18.15 20.58 -1.79
N LYS A 810 17.21 19.75 -1.29
CA LYS A 810 15.76 19.96 -1.44
C LYS A 810 15.31 21.30 -0.84
N ARG A 811 15.89 21.72 0.30
CA ARG A 811 15.65 23.06 0.91
C ARG A 811 16.11 24.25 0.06
N GLN A 812 16.93 24.02 -0.97
CA GLN A 812 17.40 25.05 -1.90
C GLN A 812 16.59 25.07 -3.22
N ASP A 813 15.62 24.16 -3.39
CA ASP A 813 14.75 24.13 -4.57
C ASP A 813 13.81 25.35 -4.59
N GLU A 814 13.42 25.80 -5.79
CA GLU A 814 12.55 26.97 -6.00
C GLU A 814 11.10 26.76 -5.52
N ASP A 815 10.71 25.51 -5.29
CA ASP A 815 9.42 25.13 -4.74
C ASP A 815 9.46 24.86 -3.24
N TYR A 816 10.57 25.12 -2.54
CA TYR A 816 10.62 24.96 -1.09
C TYR A 816 9.61 25.87 -0.38
N ASP A 817 8.76 25.28 0.45
CA ASP A 817 7.78 25.95 1.30
C ASP A 817 7.64 25.26 2.67
N GLU A 818 6.73 25.76 3.52
CA GLU A 818 6.50 25.23 4.87
C GLU A 818 6.05 23.76 4.85
N GLY A 819 5.20 23.36 3.90
CA GLY A 819 4.71 21.98 3.82
C GLY A 819 5.80 21.01 3.34
N MET A 820 6.69 21.45 2.45
CA MET A 820 7.86 20.66 2.09
C MET A 820 8.82 20.49 3.28
N GLU A 821 8.97 21.49 4.16
CA GLU A 821 9.79 21.34 5.37
C GLU A 821 9.23 20.28 6.33
N GLU A 822 7.90 20.16 6.45
CA GLU A 822 7.24 19.12 7.24
C GLU A 822 7.62 17.72 6.71
N THR A 823 7.47 17.46 5.40
CA THR A 823 7.88 16.18 4.80
C THR A 823 9.38 15.89 4.99
N LEU A 824 10.25 16.90 4.85
CA LEU A 824 11.69 16.72 5.08
C LEU A 824 12.02 16.44 6.54
N GLN A 825 11.19 16.91 7.47
CA GLN A 825 11.32 16.63 8.90
C GLN A 825 10.88 15.20 9.20
N ASP A 826 9.78 14.72 8.60
CA ASP A 826 9.35 13.32 8.70
C ASP A 826 10.40 12.36 8.13
N GLU A 827 10.99 12.67 6.96
CA GLU A 827 12.13 11.93 6.40
C GLU A 827 13.33 11.87 7.37
N ASP A 828 13.61 12.97 8.10
CA ASP A 828 14.70 13.04 9.08
C ASP A 828 14.38 12.21 10.34
N GLU A 829 13.12 12.23 10.79
CA GLU A 829 12.66 11.45 11.94
C GLU A 829 12.75 9.94 11.65
N ASN A 830 12.38 9.51 10.44
CA ASN A 830 12.54 8.12 9.99
C ASN A 830 14.01 7.69 9.92
N ASP A 831 14.89 8.50 9.30
CA ASP A 831 16.33 8.24 9.26
C ASP A 831 16.92 8.10 10.68
N VAL A 832 16.54 9.02 11.58
CA VAL A 832 16.96 8.97 12.99
C VAL A 832 16.42 7.73 13.69
N TYR A 833 15.19 7.32 13.40
CA TYR A 833 14.60 6.12 13.96
C TYR A 833 15.38 4.87 13.53
N ILE A 834 15.75 4.74 12.25
CA ILE A 834 16.63 3.68 11.76
C ILE A 834 18.01 3.72 12.42
N LEU A 835 18.57 4.91 12.65
CA LEU A 835 19.84 5.05 13.39
C LEU A 835 19.75 4.49 14.82
N THR A 836 18.60 4.65 15.49
CA THR A 836 18.36 4.01 16.80
C THR A 836 18.43 2.49 16.69
N LYS A 837 17.91 1.91 15.60
CA LYS A 837 17.91 0.46 15.37
C LYS A 837 19.29 -0.07 14.99
N VAL A 838 20.11 0.73 14.30
CA VAL A 838 21.55 0.44 14.14
C VAL A 838 22.21 0.34 15.50
N SER A 839 21.92 1.28 16.40
CA SER A 839 22.41 1.23 17.79
C SER A 839 21.92 -0.01 18.53
N ASP A 840 20.64 -0.39 18.41
CA ASP A 840 20.07 -1.60 19.04
C ASP A 840 20.81 -2.88 18.60
N ILE A 841 21.05 -3.04 17.29
CA ILE A 841 21.79 -4.19 16.76
C ILE A 841 23.23 -4.18 17.32
N LEU A 842 23.92 -3.04 17.28
CA LEU A 842 25.28 -2.94 17.81
C LEU A 842 25.34 -3.23 19.31
N HIS A 843 24.39 -2.72 20.09
CA HIS A 843 24.25 -3.02 21.52
C HIS A 843 24.15 -4.53 21.77
N SER A 844 23.26 -5.23 21.05
CA SER A 844 23.08 -6.69 21.18
C SER A 844 24.36 -7.46 20.83
N VAL A 845 25.12 -7.00 19.83
CA VAL A 845 26.39 -7.60 19.41
C VAL A 845 27.47 -7.35 20.47
N PHE A 846 27.60 -6.12 20.99
CA PHE A 846 28.59 -5.77 22.01
C PHE A 846 28.33 -6.49 23.33
N SER A 847 27.08 -6.52 23.79
CA SER A 847 26.71 -7.21 25.04
C SER A 847 26.96 -8.73 24.97
N SER A 848 26.76 -9.34 23.80
CA SER A 848 26.96 -10.77 23.57
C SER A 848 28.43 -11.17 23.36
N TYR A 849 29.17 -10.43 22.52
CA TYR A 849 30.53 -10.79 22.10
C TYR A 849 31.65 -10.03 22.82
N LYS A 850 31.31 -8.93 23.50
CA LYS A 850 32.21 -8.14 24.34
C LYS A 850 33.46 -7.70 23.57
N GLU A 851 34.65 -7.84 24.15
CA GLU A 851 35.91 -7.38 23.55
C GLU A 851 36.24 -8.06 22.21
N GLN A 852 35.70 -9.25 21.93
CA GLN A 852 36.08 -10.06 20.77
C GLN A 852 35.60 -9.45 19.44
N VAL A 853 34.56 -8.61 19.48
CA VAL A 853 33.93 -8.04 18.29
C VAL A 853 34.53 -6.69 17.87
N LEU A 854 35.40 -6.11 18.69
CA LEU A 854 36.03 -4.82 18.39
C LEU A 854 36.77 -4.79 17.05
N PRO A 855 37.56 -5.81 16.64
CA PRO A 855 38.19 -5.81 15.32
C PRO A 855 37.19 -5.78 14.15
N TRP A 856 36.03 -6.42 14.30
CA TRP A 856 34.96 -6.35 13.31
C TRP A 856 34.33 -4.95 13.28
N PHE A 857 34.15 -4.31 14.43
CA PHE A 857 33.57 -2.97 14.54
C PHE A 857 34.44 -1.88 13.88
N GLU A 858 35.75 -2.11 13.70
CA GLU A 858 36.67 -1.16 13.04
C GLU A 858 36.21 -0.72 11.64
N GLN A 859 35.47 -1.57 10.93
CA GLN A 859 34.94 -1.23 9.60
C GLN A 859 33.85 -0.15 9.63
N LEU A 860 33.14 -0.01 10.75
CA LEU A 860 32.08 0.98 10.97
C LEU A 860 32.59 2.24 11.66
N LEU A 861 33.76 2.14 12.30
CA LEU A 861 34.29 3.14 13.23
C LEU A 861 34.35 4.56 12.65
N GLN A 862 34.77 4.72 11.38
CA GLN A 862 34.85 6.05 10.76
C GLN A 862 33.47 6.73 10.64
N LEU A 863 32.43 5.96 10.30
CA LEU A 863 31.06 6.47 10.18
C LEU A 863 30.48 6.79 11.57
N ILE A 864 30.76 5.96 12.58
CA ILE A 864 30.34 6.25 13.97
C ILE A 864 31.04 7.49 14.53
N VAL A 865 32.33 7.68 14.21
CA VAL A 865 33.06 8.91 14.58
C VAL A 865 32.47 10.13 13.89
N GLN A 866 32.01 9.98 12.64
CA GLN A 866 31.35 11.07 11.92
C GLN A 866 30.08 11.55 12.62
N LEU A 867 29.31 10.65 13.26
CA LEU A 867 28.10 11.00 14.03
C LEU A 867 28.40 11.94 15.21
N VAL A 868 29.51 11.72 15.92
CA VAL A 868 29.89 12.55 17.09
C VAL A 868 30.62 13.85 16.71
N CYS A 869 30.73 14.17 15.42
CA CYS A 869 31.31 15.43 14.99
C CYS A 869 30.48 16.64 15.49
N PRO A 870 31.10 17.72 15.98
CA PRO A 870 30.38 18.87 16.53
C PRO A 870 29.43 19.58 15.57
N SER A 871 29.62 19.42 14.25
CA SER A 871 28.79 20.03 13.21
C SER A 871 27.56 19.20 12.83
N ARG A 872 27.42 17.98 13.35
CA ARG A 872 26.28 17.11 13.05
C ARG A 872 25.02 17.53 13.84
N PRO A 873 23.81 17.14 13.40
CA PRO A 873 22.59 17.26 14.19
C PRO A 873 22.74 16.65 15.59
N TRP A 874 21.91 17.10 16.54
CA TRP A 874 22.01 16.62 17.93
C TRP A 874 21.67 15.13 18.05
N ALA A 875 20.74 14.62 17.25
CA ALA A 875 20.37 13.20 17.21
C ALA A 875 21.55 12.32 16.78
N ASP A 876 22.28 12.69 15.72
CA ASP A 876 23.52 12.01 15.34
C ASP A 876 24.52 11.95 16.51
N ARG A 877 24.77 13.09 17.16
CA ARG A 877 25.71 13.17 18.28
C ARG A 877 25.26 12.29 19.44
N GLN A 878 23.97 12.26 19.74
CA GLN A 878 23.39 11.41 20.77
C GLN A 878 23.66 9.93 20.46
N TRP A 879 23.23 9.45 19.29
CA TRP A 879 23.32 8.02 18.95
C TRP A 879 24.75 7.56 18.71
N GLY A 880 25.60 8.42 18.14
CA GLY A 880 27.03 8.15 18.06
C GLY A 880 27.68 7.99 19.44
N LEU A 881 27.27 8.78 20.44
CA LEU A 881 27.71 8.62 21.83
C LEU A 881 27.15 7.35 22.45
N CYS A 882 25.86 7.04 22.29
CA CYS A 882 25.26 5.79 22.79
C CYS A 882 26.02 4.54 22.31
N ILE A 883 26.38 4.50 21.02
CA ILE A 883 27.17 3.38 20.47
C ILE A 883 28.55 3.28 21.14
N PHE A 884 29.21 4.41 21.39
CA PHE A 884 30.48 4.41 22.13
C PHE A 884 30.31 4.08 23.61
N ASP A 885 29.18 4.40 24.21
CA ASP A 885 28.86 4.01 25.58
C ASP A 885 28.80 2.48 25.69
N ASP A 886 28.15 1.80 24.74
CA ASP A 886 28.10 0.33 24.67
C ASP A 886 29.50 -0.28 24.48
N VAL A 887 30.34 0.32 23.64
CA VAL A 887 31.75 -0.09 23.48
C VAL A 887 32.49 0.01 24.81
N VAL A 888 32.26 1.06 25.59
CA VAL A 888 32.89 1.23 26.91
C VAL A 888 32.30 0.25 27.93
N GLU A 889 31.00 0.07 27.95
CA GLU A 889 30.32 -0.78 28.94
C GLU A 889 30.64 -2.26 28.74
N HIS A 890 30.53 -2.76 27.50
CA HIS A 890 30.58 -4.19 27.22
C HIS A 890 31.93 -4.67 26.68
N CYS A 891 32.76 -3.78 26.11
CA CYS A 891 34.03 -4.14 25.48
C CYS A 891 35.26 -3.59 26.21
N SER A 892 35.12 -3.14 27.46
CA SER A 892 36.27 -2.78 28.32
C SER A 892 36.99 -4.02 28.87
N PRO A 893 38.34 -3.98 29.00
CA PRO A 893 39.21 -2.80 28.86
C PRO A 893 39.69 -2.50 27.43
N SER A 894 39.48 -3.40 26.47
CA SER A 894 39.98 -3.22 25.10
C SER A 894 39.40 -1.98 24.40
N SER A 895 38.24 -1.49 24.82
CA SER A 895 37.63 -0.22 24.43
C SER A 895 38.61 0.97 24.48
N PHE A 896 39.55 0.98 25.44
CA PHE A 896 40.51 2.08 25.61
C PHE A 896 41.46 2.25 24.41
N LYS A 897 41.66 1.21 23.59
CA LYS A 897 42.40 1.31 22.31
C LYS A 897 41.76 2.30 21.35
N TYR A 898 40.45 2.52 21.47
CA TYR A 898 39.67 3.42 20.64
C TYR A 898 39.32 4.73 21.35
N ALA A 899 39.88 5.00 22.54
CA ALA A 899 39.55 6.19 23.34
C ALA A 899 39.80 7.51 22.59
N ASP A 900 40.77 7.56 21.68
CA ASP A 900 41.04 8.74 20.85
C ASP A 900 39.85 9.16 19.97
N TYR A 901 38.94 8.24 19.68
CA TYR A 901 37.75 8.48 18.85
C TYR A 901 36.58 9.06 19.64
N PHE A 902 36.41 8.71 20.92
CA PHE A 902 35.19 9.04 21.67
C PHE A 902 35.43 9.77 22.99
N LEU A 903 36.57 9.60 23.67
CA LEU A 903 36.77 10.11 25.03
C LEU A 903 36.69 11.65 25.09
N ARG A 904 37.35 12.31 24.14
CA ARG A 904 37.34 13.78 24.07
C ARG A 904 35.97 14.33 23.64
N PRO A 905 35.34 13.84 22.55
CA PRO A 905 33.96 14.22 22.22
C PRO A 905 33.00 14.02 23.39
N MET A 906 33.01 12.84 24.03
CA MET A 906 32.15 12.52 25.18
C MET A 906 32.32 13.50 26.35
N ALA A 907 33.57 13.82 26.73
CA ALA A 907 33.82 14.80 27.79
C ALA A 907 33.34 16.21 27.43
N GLN A 908 33.44 16.61 26.15
CA GLN A 908 32.93 17.91 25.68
C GLN A 908 31.39 17.94 25.68
N SER A 909 30.76 16.83 25.31
CA SER A 909 29.31 16.67 25.21
C SER A 909 28.57 16.68 26.56
N LEU A 910 29.26 16.54 27.70
CA LEU A 910 28.67 16.76 29.04
C LEU A 910 28.07 18.16 29.21
N CYS A 911 28.56 19.13 28.45
CA CYS A 911 28.09 20.52 28.46
C CYS A 911 27.34 20.89 27.16
N ASP A 912 26.90 19.92 26.36
CA ASP A 912 26.13 20.17 25.14
C ASP A 912 24.81 20.90 25.44
N THR A 913 24.27 21.62 24.46
CA THR A 913 22.99 22.31 24.57
C THR A 913 21.80 21.34 24.59
N SER A 914 21.87 20.21 23.89
CA SER A 914 20.82 19.18 23.89
C SER A 914 20.87 18.34 25.19
N PRO A 915 19.73 18.17 25.90
CA PRO A 915 19.66 17.28 27.06
C PRO A 915 19.96 15.82 26.73
N GLU A 916 19.56 15.34 25.57
CA GLU A 916 19.75 13.97 25.11
C GLU A 916 21.24 13.66 24.89
N VAL A 917 21.97 14.59 24.25
CA VAL A 917 23.43 14.48 24.07
C VAL A 917 24.16 14.51 25.42
N ARG A 918 23.73 15.37 26.36
CA ARG A 918 24.29 15.40 27.72
C ARG A 918 24.04 14.10 28.47
N GLN A 919 22.86 13.49 28.29
CA GLN A 919 22.50 12.23 28.93
C GLN A 919 23.41 11.08 28.44
N ALA A 920 23.58 10.92 27.13
CA ALA A 920 24.49 9.93 26.56
C ALA A 920 25.92 10.14 27.07
N ALA A 921 26.45 11.37 26.95
CA ALA A 921 27.79 11.69 27.46
C ALA A 921 27.98 11.39 28.96
N ALA A 922 26.99 11.71 29.79
CA ALA A 922 27.02 11.45 31.22
C ALA A 922 26.99 9.95 31.53
N TYR A 923 26.20 9.18 30.78
CA TYR A 923 26.15 7.72 30.88
C TYR A 923 27.52 7.12 30.56
N GLY A 924 28.10 7.46 29.41
CA GLY A 924 29.44 7.04 28.98
C GLY A 924 30.52 7.26 30.03
N VAL A 925 30.57 8.46 30.63
CA VAL A 925 31.53 8.76 31.72
C VAL A 925 31.26 7.93 32.97
N GLY A 926 29.99 7.68 33.29
CA GLY A 926 29.58 6.80 34.38
C GLY A 926 30.05 5.36 34.19
N VAL A 927 29.74 4.75 33.04
CA VAL A 927 30.16 3.37 32.73
C VAL A 927 31.66 3.24 32.57
N MET A 928 32.35 4.27 32.07
CA MET A 928 33.81 4.31 32.01
C MET A 928 34.43 4.18 33.41
N ALA A 929 33.91 4.92 34.39
CA ALA A 929 34.38 4.82 35.77
C ALA A 929 34.08 3.44 36.39
N GLN A 930 32.87 2.91 36.15
CA GLN A 930 32.45 1.60 36.66
C GLN A 930 33.31 0.48 36.09
N SER A 931 33.44 0.40 34.76
CA SER A 931 34.20 -0.63 34.06
C SER A 931 35.71 -0.54 34.32
N MET A 932 36.26 0.65 34.55
CA MET A 932 37.67 0.82 34.95
C MET A 932 37.94 0.55 36.44
N SER A 933 36.94 0.66 37.33
CA SER A 933 37.12 0.37 38.77
C SER A 933 37.32 -1.11 39.10
N LEU A 934 36.88 -2.02 38.22
CA LEU A 934 37.13 -3.48 38.30
C LEU A 934 38.62 -3.85 38.20
N PHE A 935 39.50 -2.91 37.84
CA PHE A 935 40.95 -3.13 37.72
C PHE A 935 41.74 -2.91 39.02
N ASN A 936 41.15 -2.32 40.07
CA ASN A 936 41.89 -2.00 41.29
C ASN A 936 42.10 -3.20 42.25
N THR A 937 41.67 -4.41 41.89
CA THR A 937 41.92 -5.64 42.67
C THR A 937 42.93 -6.60 42.05
N SER A 938 43.36 -6.40 40.80
CA SER A 938 44.34 -7.26 40.11
C SER A 938 45.74 -6.64 39.97
N PHE A 939 45.92 -5.36 40.33
CA PHE A 939 47.23 -4.68 40.39
C PHE A 939 47.89 -4.65 41.79
N GLN A 940 47.49 -5.58 42.68
CA GLN A 940 48.31 -5.98 43.84
C GLN A 940 48.77 -7.44 43.69
N LYS A 941 49.67 -7.69 42.73
CA LYS A 941 50.74 -8.69 42.84
C LYS A 941 51.82 -8.50 41.79
#